data_AF-A0A520M674-F1
#
_entry.id   AF-A0A520M674-F1
#
_cell.length_a   1.000
_cell.length_b   1.000
_cell.length_c   1.000
_cell.angle_alpha   90.00
_cell.angle_beta   90.00
_cell.angle_gamma   90.00
#
_symmetry.space_group_name_H-M   'P 1'
#
loop_
_entity.id
_entity.type
_entity.pdbx_description
1 polymer ?
#
loop_
_entity_poly.entity_id
_entity_poly.type
_entity_poly.pdbx_seq_one_letter_code
_entity_poly.pdbx_strand_id
1 'polypeptide(L)'
;MPWYCAPGRMHPLIVAFVAVLVSGCAGLTTQKIAEQQDRLNRIPADQVKEANQDTGTGISAPVIRDFARAEPQSSAWAFLARGLDAANPQAHLLFLAAAKRFLQADRSEQAAVVLTQTQGQTAEPWVLNQRKLLTAALSLTENVPASAWHLLADTEDADLDNGQRLMLYDLKLQSLFAQEKHQEALALIRSLPLKDSVSAEFDVLLRRVFDRLLRLTAEQLDLLQLHPDLVQEDRAWIDLARVYGSAGWELEVLRQELDAWTAENPTHHATPMARGLWPETCALTPSSQLALLLPMTSSFSKAASAFHDGVTYLHERERPSARPVIKLYDFGTDLEAVGAIYKEAIDAGADLVIGPLGRDAVSKLLADSKLLVPTLLLGPEDGRSQPNAFFVDLSRRVEARSLVTHARLRGLKHALVLHSPSPAHRVAADTAITVWQQQGGIIADTAVLDPQLSDYSAIISRLLGLNQSRYRIEALQKVLTDSLPVTVLPNIRQDLDVIFLFTDRGTARLLKPQIDFHHGGKLPIYSQNTIFEGMSDVVNDLDLEGVLFSDMPWLVRQTGRFGRSTEASTTLTRYRGSAIDRLFALGMDAYRLGCHIPKRLDRPDWQYAGASGALSIGIDGRIKRHPDWATFRGGLAELFEPVISR
;
A
#
# COMPACT_ATOMS: atom_id res chain seq x y z
N MET A 1 -51.47 5.79 -40.42
CA MET A 1 -51.54 6.04 -41.88
C MET A 1 -51.65 7.54 -42.10
N PRO A 2 -51.00 8.15 -43.11
CA PRO A 2 -49.93 7.68 -44.02
C PRO A 2 -48.69 8.63 -43.96
N TRP A 3 -47.57 8.55 -44.69
CA TRP A 3 -46.75 7.51 -45.35
C TRP A 3 -45.36 8.15 -45.66
N TYR A 4 -44.30 7.35 -45.49
CA TYR A 4 -42.99 7.26 -46.19
C TYR A 4 -42.29 8.45 -46.88
N CYS A 5 -41.01 8.64 -46.55
CA CYS A 5 -39.86 8.48 -47.47
C CYS A 5 -38.51 8.34 -46.71
N ALA A 6 -37.68 7.39 -47.14
CA ALA A 6 -36.27 7.23 -46.73
C ALA A 6 -35.36 8.19 -47.52
N PRO A 7 -34.18 8.55 -47.00
CA PRO A 7 -32.91 7.92 -47.41
C PRO A 7 -31.98 7.74 -46.18
N GLY A 8 -30.86 7.03 -46.14
CA GLY A 8 -29.91 6.49 -47.11
C GLY A 8 -28.68 6.14 -46.27
N ARG A 9 -28.08 4.96 -46.50
CA ARG A 9 -26.87 4.50 -45.79
C ARG A 9 -25.72 5.52 -45.94
N MET A 10 -25.16 6.00 -44.84
CA MET A 10 -23.79 6.53 -44.81
C MET A 10 -22.87 5.55 -44.07
N HIS A 11 -21.79 5.19 -44.74
CA HIS A 11 -20.69 4.38 -44.20
C HIS A 11 -20.01 5.10 -43.03
N PRO A 12 -19.44 4.38 -42.05
CA PRO A 12 -18.57 5.00 -41.06
C PRO A 12 -17.26 5.38 -41.75
N LEU A 13 -16.91 6.66 -41.68
CA LEU A 13 -15.57 7.15 -41.96
C LEU A 13 -14.62 6.51 -40.93
N ILE A 14 -13.90 5.50 -41.37
CA ILE A 14 -12.78 4.91 -40.64
C ILE A 14 -11.68 5.97 -40.61
N VAL A 15 -11.56 6.68 -39.48
CA VAL A 15 -10.37 7.48 -39.18
C VAL A 15 -9.28 6.51 -38.78
N ALA A 16 -8.36 6.24 -39.70
CA ALA A 16 -7.18 5.44 -39.43
C ALA A 16 -6.26 6.20 -38.45
N PHE A 17 -6.25 5.77 -37.19
CA PHE A 17 -5.23 6.16 -36.22
C PHE A 17 -3.92 5.45 -36.57
N VAL A 18 -3.00 6.15 -37.23
CA VAL A 18 -1.63 5.66 -37.42
C VAL A 18 -0.80 6.18 -36.25
N ALA A 19 -0.65 5.37 -35.21
CA ALA A 19 0.31 5.61 -34.14
C ALA A 19 1.71 5.16 -34.61
N VAL A 20 2.55 6.09 -35.04
CA VAL A 20 3.96 5.80 -35.33
C VAL A 20 4.76 5.94 -34.03
N LEU A 21 5.16 4.81 -33.44
CA LEU A 21 6.19 4.76 -32.40
C LEU A 21 7.56 4.94 -33.08
N VAL A 22 8.10 6.15 -33.07
CA VAL A 22 9.50 6.40 -33.47
C VAL A 22 10.38 6.27 -32.23
N SER A 23 11.00 5.10 -32.06
CA SER A 23 12.06 4.88 -31.08
C SER A 23 13.37 5.47 -31.62
N GLY A 24 13.77 6.65 -31.12
CA GLY A 24 15.07 7.25 -31.42
C GLY A 24 16.13 6.87 -30.38
N CYS A 25 16.99 5.90 -30.70
CA CYS A 25 18.26 5.71 -30.00
C CYS A 25 19.23 6.84 -30.38
N ALA A 26 19.60 7.69 -29.42
CA ALA A 26 20.73 8.62 -29.57
C ALA A 26 22.02 7.90 -29.14
N GLY A 27 22.99 7.86 -30.05
CA GLY A 27 24.25 7.13 -29.89
C GLY A 27 25.14 7.68 -28.77
N LEU A 28 25.64 6.76 -27.94
CA LEU A 28 26.79 6.97 -27.08
C LEU A 28 28.05 6.46 -27.80
N THR A 29 29.07 7.31 -27.79
CA THR A 29 30.38 7.18 -28.45
C THR A 29 31.09 5.84 -28.18
N THR A 30 31.45 5.16 -29.26
CA THR A 30 32.05 3.82 -29.40
C THR A 30 33.56 3.74 -29.10
N GLN A 31 34.05 4.36 -28.02
CA GLN A 31 35.50 4.36 -27.75
C GLN A 31 35.95 3.86 -26.38
N LYS A 32 35.05 3.32 -25.54
CA LYS A 32 35.41 2.75 -24.22
C LYS A 32 35.00 1.28 -23.99
N ILE A 33 34.41 0.61 -24.99
CA ILE A 33 34.00 -0.81 -24.85
C ILE A 33 35.09 -1.78 -25.37
N ALA A 34 36.01 -1.31 -26.22
CA ALA A 34 37.02 -2.18 -26.84
C ALA A 34 38.16 -2.65 -25.90
N GLU A 35 38.43 -1.98 -24.79
CA GLU A 35 39.53 -2.36 -23.88
C GLU A 35 39.13 -3.35 -22.78
N GLN A 36 37.83 -3.60 -22.59
CA GLN A 36 37.33 -4.45 -21.51
C GLN A 36 37.00 -5.88 -21.95
N GLN A 37 36.87 -6.12 -23.26
CA GLN A 37 36.65 -7.45 -23.84
C GLN A 37 37.92 -8.30 -24.00
N ASP A 38 39.12 -7.69 -23.99
CA ASP A 38 40.38 -8.41 -24.24
C ASP A 38 41.00 -9.04 -22.97
N ARG A 39 40.39 -8.82 -21.78
CA ARG A 39 40.85 -9.42 -20.51
C ARG A 39 40.05 -10.65 -20.04
N LEU A 40 38.94 -10.99 -20.70
CA LEU A 40 38.08 -12.13 -20.34
C LEU A 40 38.36 -13.41 -21.14
N ASN A 41 39.20 -13.34 -22.18
CA ASN A 41 39.57 -14.49 -23.03
C ASN A 41 40.97 -15.01 -22.73
N ARG A 42 41.19 -15.60 -21.54
CA ARG A 42 42.30 -16.53 -21.30
C ARG A 42 41.89 -17.62 -20.31
N ILE A 43 41.26 -18.67 -20.81
CA ILE A 43 41.28 -20.01 -20.21
C ILE A 43 41.58 -21.00 -21.35
N PRO A 44 42.60 -21.88 -21.25
CA PRO A 44 42.97 -22.76 -22.36
C PRO A 44 41.90 -23.84 -22.61
N ALA A 45 41.57 -24.03 -23.87
CA ALA A 45 40.67 -25.07 -24.35
C ALA A 45 41.38 -26.43 -24.36
N ASP A 46 41.34 -27.17 -23.24
CA ASP A 46 41.73 -28.60 -23.23
C ASP A 46 41.09 -29.44 -22.10
N GLN A 47 39.96 -29.01 -21.52
CA GLN A 47 39.27 -29.80 -20.47
C GLN A 47 37.74 -29.92 -20.63
N VAL A 48 37.21 -30.02 -21.85
CA VAL A 48 35.76 -30.30 -22.07
C VAL A 48 35.52 -31.37 -23.14
N LYS A 49 36.32 -32.42 -23.16
CA LYS A 49 36.06 -33.61 -23.99
C LYS A 49 36.28 -34.90 -23.19
N GLU A 50 35.44 -35.14 -22.19
CA GLU A 50 35.20 -36.48 -21.64
C GLU A 50 34.05 -36.43 -20.63
N ALA A 51 32.82 -36.26 -21.13
CA ALA A 51 31.58 -36.58 -20.41
C ALA A 51 30.39 -36.40 -21.37
N ASN A 52 30.28 -37.22 -22.40
CA ASN A 52 29.02 -37.36 -23.12
C ASN A 52 28.98 -38.65 -23.94
N GLN A 53 28.94 -39.77 -23.23
CA GLN A 53 28.32 -41.01 -23.70
C GLN A 53 27.75 -41.71 -22.48
N ASP A 54 26.53 -41.35 -22.08
CA ASP A 54 25.61 -42.37 -21.59
C ASP A 54 24.15 -41.94 -21.71
N THR A 55 23.32 -42.96 -21.85
CA THR A 55 22.03 -42.99 -22.53
C THR A 55 20.84 -42.37 -21.77
N GLY A 56 19.91 -41.76 -22.53
CA GLY A 56 18.47 -41.99 -22.41
C GLY A 56 17.74 -41.51 -21.14
N THR A 57 17.21 -40.29 -21.19
CA THR A 57 15.82 -39.92 -20.81
C THR A 57 15.69 -38.40 -20.98
N GLY A 58 15.00 -37.97 -22.05
CA GLY A 58 14.70 -36.57 -22.28
C GLY A 58 13.65 -36.08 -21.28
N ILE A 59 14.10 -35.57 -20.14
CA ILE A 59 13.25 -34.71 -19.30
C ILE A 59 13.28 -33.33 -19.96
N SER A 60 12.28 -33.02 -20.79
CA SER A 60 12.08 -31.66 -21.28
C SER A 60 11.97 -30.73 -20.06
N ALA A 61 12.78 -29.67 -20.01
CA ALA A 61 12.64 -28.64 -18.99
C ALA A 61 11.17 -28.18 -18.91
N PRO A 62 10.60 -27.96 -17.72
CA PRO A 62 9.19 -27.58 -17.59
C PRO A 62 8.94 -26.27 -18.34
N VAL A 63 7.93 -26.26 -19.22
CA VAL A 63 7.53 -25.05 -19.95
C VAL A 63 6.92 -24.06 -18.94
N ILE A 64 7.63 -22.97 -18.67
CA ILE A 64 7.13 -21.88 -17.82
C ILE A 64 5.95 -21.21 -18.54
N ARG A 65 4.74 -21.32 -17.97
CA ARG A 65 3.54 -20.66 -18.50
C ARG A 65 3.33 -19.27 -17.89
N ASP A 66 3.31 -19.16 -16.56
CA ASP A 66 3.23 -17.88 -15.86
C ASP A 66 4.63 -17.27 -15.63
N PHE A 67 5.14 -16.54 -16.62
CA PHE A 67 6.42 -15.83 -16.52
C PHE A 67 6.42 -14.78 -15.39
N ALA A 68 5.28 -14.13 -15.12
CA ALA A 68 5.21 -13.13 -14.05
C ALA A 68 5.36 -13.79 -12.66
N ARG A 69 4.87 -15.01 -12.47
CA ARG A 69 5.12 -15.79 -11.25
C ARG A 69 6.53 -16.34 -11.18
N ALA A 70 7.05 -16.89 -12.28
CA ALA A 70 8.37 -17.50 -12.33
C ALA A 70 9.52 -16.48 -12.21
N GLU A 71 9.31 -15.26 -12.70
CA GLU A 71 10.29 -14.18 -12.65
C GLU A 71 9.74 -12.99 -11.84
N PRO A 72 9.71 -13.09 -10.50
CA PRO A 72 9.11 -12.09 -9.63
C PRO A 72 9.76 -10.71 -9.77
N GLN A 73 11.03 -10.62 -10.16
CA GLN A 73 11.79 -9.37 -10.27
C GLN A 73 11.67 -8.69 -11.65
N SER A 74 11.25 -9.42 -12.69
CA SER A 74 11.11 -8.89 -14.05
C SER A 74 9.98 -7.84 -14.14
N SER A 75 10.26 -6.73 -14.81
CA SER A 75 9.31 -5.61 -14.99
C SER A 75 8.36 -5.83 -16.16
N ALA A 76 7.25 -5.07 -16.20
CA ALA A 76 6.32 -5.08 -17.32
C ALA A 76 7.02 -4.81 -18.66
N TRP A 77 7.88 -3.79 -18.69
CA TRP A 77 8.65 -3.40 -19.87
C TRP A 77 9.65 -4.46 -20.32
N ALA A 78 10.27 -5.20 -19.39
CA ALA A 78 11.19 -6.28 -19.73
C ALA A 78 10.46 -7.45 -20.40
N PHE A 79 9.27 -7.82 -19.90
CA PHE A 79 8.43 -8.83 -20.55
C PHE A 79 7.92 -8.35 -21.90
N LEU A 80 7.49 -7.09 -22.02
CA LEU A 80 7.04 -6.52 -23.29
C LEU A 80 8.14 -6.57 -24.35
N ALA A 81 9.36 -6.13 -24.02
CA ALA A 81 10.50 -6.16 -24.93
C ALA A 81 10.80 -7.58 -25.41
N ARG A 82 10.91 -8.55 -24.48
CA ARG A 82 11.11 -9.96 -24.83
C ARG A 82 9.97 -10.53 -25.67
N GLY A 83 8.73 -10.09 -25.42
CA GLY A 83 7.55 -10.52 -26.18
C GLY A 83 7.58 -10.03 -27.62
N LEU A 84 8.06 -8.82 -27.87
CA LEU A 84 8.22 -8.24 -29.21
C LEU A 84 9.28 -8.97 -30.04
N ASP A 85 10.31 -9.53 -29.40
CA ASP A 85 11.37 -10.28 -30.07
C ASP A 85 11.08 -11.78 -30.18
N ALA A 86 10.08 -12.29 -29.46
CA ALA A 86 9.74 -13.71 -29.41
C ALA A 86 8.76 -14.13 -30.51
N ALA A 87 8.80 -15.40 -30.90
CA ALA A 87 7.79 -16.01 -31.76
C ALA A 87 6.60 -16.55 -30.94
N ASN A 88 5.44 -16.68 -31.58
CA ASN A 88 4.31 -17.40 -31.00
C ASN A 88 4.67 -18.89 -30.80
N PRO A 89 4.25 -19.53 -29.68
CA PRO A 89 3.32 -19.06 -28.64
C PRO A 89 3.97 -18.34 -27.45
N GLN A 90 5.31 -18.30 -27.36
CA GLN A 90 6.02 -17.71 -26.23
C GLN A 90 5.77 -16.20 -26.10
N ALA A 91 5.65 -15.49 -27.23
CA ALA A 91 5.30 -14.07 -27.25
C ALA A 91 3.99 -13.78 -26.48
N HIS A 92 2.94 -14.59 -26.67
CA HIS A 92 1.68 -14.43 -25.94
C HIS A 92 1.85 -14.56 -24.42
N LEU A 93 2.63 -15.53 -23.95
CA LEU A 93 2.89 -15.72 -22.51
C LEU A 93 3.64 -14.52 -21.91
N LEU A 94 4.60 -13.97 -22.66
CA LEU A 94 5.34 -12.77 -22.26
C LEU A 94 4.46 -11.52 -22.26
N PHE A 95 3.57 -11.35 -23.24
CA PHE A 95 2.59 -10.25 -23.24
C PHE A 95 1.60 -10.36 -22.07
N LEU A 96 1.11 -11.56 -21.73
CA LEU A 96 0.27 -11.75 -20.54
C LEU A 96 1.01 -11.41 -19.24
N ALA A 97 2.28 -11.80 -19.14
CA ALA A 97 3.13 -11.42 -18.00
C ALA A 97 3.35 -9.90 -17.92
N ALA A 98 3.58 -9.24 -19.06
CA ALA A 98 3.68 -7.79 -19.15
C ALA A 98 2.36 -7.10 -18.73
N ALA A 99 1.22 -7.54 -19.24
CA ALA A 99 -0.10 -7.02 -18.87
C ALA A 99 -0.38 -7.17 -17.36
N LYS A 100 -0.09 -8.34 -16.78
CA LYS A 100 -0.21 -8.58 -15.33
C LYS A 100 0.66 -7.60 -14.52
N ARG A 101 1.91 -7.36 -14.95
CA ARG A 101 2.79 -6.38 -14.29
C ARG A 101 2.30 -4.94 -14.45
N PHE A 102 1.74 -4.57 -15.60
CA PHE A 102 1.14 -3.25 -15.78
C PHE A 102 -0.07 -3.05 -14.86
N LEU A 103 -0.95 -4.04 -14.72
CA LEU A 103 -2.08 -3.97 -13.79
C LEU A 103 -1.64 -3.90 -12.32
N GLN A 104 -0.62 -4.67 -11.91
CA GLN A 104 -0.01 -4.56 -10.58
C GLN A 104 0.59 -3.16 -10.30
N ALA A 105 1.00 -2.46 -11.36
CA ALA A 105 1.51 -1.10 -11.31
C ALA A 105 0.40 -0.03 -11.41
N ASP A 106 -0.87 -0.40 -11.57
CA ASP A 106 -2.01 0.50 -11.83
C ASP A 106 -1.88 1.28 -13.15
N ARG A 107 -1.37 0.60 -14.19
CA ARG A 107 -1.14 1.14 -15.54
C ARG A 107 -2.13 0.54 -16.55
N SER A 108 -3.40 0.94 -16.45
CA SER A 108 -4.52 0.42 -17.26
C SER A 108 -4.29 0.61 -18.76
N GLU A 109 -3.87 1.80 -19.21
CA GLU A 109 -3.67 2.09 -20.65
C GLU A 109 -2.63 1.15 -21.29
N GLN A 110 -1.48 0.96 -20.63
CA GLN A 110 -0.43 0.05 -21.13
C GLN A 110 -0.90 -1.40 -21.07
N ALA A 111 -1.60 -1.81 -20.00
CA ALA A 111 -2.16 -3.15 -19.90
C ALA A 111 -3.16 -3.43 -21.04
N ALA A 112 -4.04 -2.49 -21.36
CA ALA A 112 -5.01 -2.59 -22.44
C ALA A 112 -4.32 -2.82 -23.80
N VAL A 113 -3.32 -2.00 -24.13
CA VAL A 113 -2.55 -2.11 -25.38
C VAL A 113 -1.81 -3.44 -25.49
N VAL A 114 -1.22 -3.92 -24.40
CA VAL A 114 -0.51 -5.22 -24.42
C VAL A 114 -1.49 -6.38 -24.55
N LEU A 115 -2.65 -6.30 -23.91
CA LEU A 115 -3.69 -7.33 -24.04
C LEU A 115 -4.22 -7.44 -25.48
N THR A 116 -4.25 -6.36 -26.28
CA THR A 116 -4.62 -6.48 -27.70
C THR A 116 -3.61 -7.30 -28.51
N GLN A 117 -2.33 -7.30 -28.14
CA GLN A 117 -1.31 -8.13 -28.81
C GLN A 117 -1.50 -9.63 -28.58
N THR A 118 -2.37 -10.00 -27.64
CA THR A 118 -2.74 -11.40 -27.38
C THR A 118 -4.02 -11.82 -28.11
N GLN A 119 -4.61 -10.97 -28.97
CA GLN A 119 -5.87 -11.23 -29.68
C GLN A 119 -5.74 -12.12 -30.94
N GLY A 120 -4.68 -12.93 -31.05
CA GLY A 120 -4.51 -13.90 -32.13
C GLY A 120 -5.29 -15.20 -31.95
N GLN A 121 -5.41 -15.99 -33.04
CA GLN A 121 -5.89 -17.38 -32.99
C GLN A 121 -4.84 -18.26 -32.29
N THR A 122 -4.89 -18.30 -30.97
CA THR A 122 -4.26 -19.34 -30.16
C THR A 122 -5.34 -20.30 -29.68
N ALA A 123 -5.13 -21.60 -29.85
CA ALA A 123 -6.02 -22.64 -29.34
C ALA A 123 -5.63 -23.07 -27.91
N GLU A 124 -4.59 -22.45 -27.31
CA GLU A 124 -4.08 -22.84 -26.00
C GLU A 124 -5.00 -22.32 -24.88
N PRO A 125 -5.68 -23.21 -24.11
CA PRO A 125 -6.72 -22.78 -23.16
C PRO A 125 -6.19 -21.90 -22.04
N TRP A 126 -4.96 -22.15 -21.56
CA TRP A 126 -4.37 -21.39 -20.47
C TRP A 126 -4.20 -19.91 -20.83
N VAL A 127 -3.69 -19.60 -22.03
CA VAL A 127 -3.55 -18.23 -22.55
C VAL A 127 -4.91 -17.55 -22.68
N LEU A 128 -5.93 -18.26 -23.19
CA LEU A 128 -7.28 -17.71 -23.33
C LEU A 128 -7.89 -17.35 -21.96
N ASN A 129 -7.77 -18.25 -20.99
CA ASN A 129 -8.24 -18.04 -19.62
C ASN A 129 -7.46 -16.91 -18.94
N GLN A 130 -6.13 -16.89 -19.05
CA GLN A 130 -5.31 -15.84 -18.46
C GLN A 130 -5.63 -14.46 -19.04
N ARG A 131 -5.81 -14.37 -20.37
CA ARG A 131 -6.23 -13.14 -21.04
C ARG A 131 -7.57 -12.66 -20.51
N LYS A 132 -8.56 -13.56 -20.41
CA LYS A 132 -9.90 -13.26 -19.89
C LYS A 132 -9.85 -12.70 -18.47
N LEU A 133 -9.08 -13.33 -17.58
CA LEU A 133 -8.87 -12.87 -16.20
C LEU A 133 -8.20 -11.50 -16.13
N LEU A 134 -7.16 -11.26 -16.94
CA LEU A 134 -6.46 -9.97 -16.99
C LEU A 134 -7.33 -8.86 -17.59
N THR A 135 -8.18 -9.16 -18.57
CA THR A 135 -9.16 -8.20 -19.09
C THR A 135 -10.21 -7.84 -18.03
N ALA A 136 -10.68 -8.80 -17.23
CA ALA A 136 -11.59 -8.50 -16.12
C ALA A 136 -10.91 -7.65 -15.03
N ALA A 137 -9.64 -7.93 -14.71
CA ALA A 137 -8.86 -7.11 -13.79
C ALA A 137 -8.62 -5.68 -14.31
N LEU A 138 -8.43 -5.51 -15.62
CA LEU A 138 -8.39 -4.19 -16.26
C LEU A 138 -9.71 -3.44 -16.04
N SER A 139 -10.86 -4.08 -16.28
CA SER A 139 -12.17 -3.45 -16.04
C SER A 139 -12.39 -3.04 -14.58
N LEU A 140 -11.91 -3.82 -13.61
CA LEU A 140 -11.94 -3.42 -12.19
C LEU A 140 -11.03 -2.22 -11.89
N THR A 141 -9.85 -2.18 -12.52
CA THR A 141 -8.90 -1.07 -12.38
C THR A 141 -9.49 0.23 -12.93
N GLU A 142 -10.25 0.14 -14.02
CA GLU A 142 -10.98 1.25 -14.64
C GLU A 142 -12.32 1.59 -13.95
N ASN A 143 -12.59 0.98 -12.79
CA ASN A 143 -13.81 1.18 -11.99
C ASN A 143 -15.11 0.79 -12.73
N VAL A 144 -15.06 -0.26 -13.55
CA VAL A 144 -16.21 -0.82 -14.29
C VAL A 144 -16.49 -2.28 -13.84
N PRO A 145 -16.92 -2.50 -12.58
CA PRO A 145 -17.02 -3.84 -12.00
C PRO A 145 -18.09 -4.73 -12.67
N ALA A 146 -19.14 -4.15 -13.24
CA ALA A 146 -20.17 -4.91 -13.96
C ALA A 146 -19.60 -5.59 -15.22
N SER A 147 -18.70 -4.91 -15.95
CA SER A 147 -18.01 -5.49 -17.11
C SER A 147 -17.06 -6.61 -16.71
N ALA A 148 -16.33 -6.44 -15.60
CA ALA A 148 -15.50 -7.50 -15.04
C ALA A 148 -16.33 -8.74 -14.67
N TRP A 149 -17.46 -8.55 -13.99
CA TRP A 149 -18.37 -9.64 -13.66
C TRP A 149 -18.90 -10.36 -14.90
N HIS A 150 -19.35 -9.62 -15.92
CA HIS A 150 -19.86 -10.21 -17.17
C HIS A 150 -18.82 -11.09 -17.86
N LEU A 151 -17.55 -10.68 -17.86
CA LEU A 151 -16.47 -11.52 -18.35
C LEU A 151 -16.34 -12.80 -17.52
N LEU A 152 -16.36 -12.69 -16.19
CA LEU A 152 -16.01 -13.79 -15.30
C LEU A 152 -17.14 -14.79 -15.01
N ALA A 153 -18.41 -14.38 -15.12
CA ALA A 153 -19.57 -15.15 -14.67
C ALA A 153 -19.55 -16.61 -15.13
N ASP A 154 -19.43 -16.82 -16.45
CA ASP A 154 -19.49 -18.15 -17.09
C ASP A 154 -18.13 -18.87 -17.15
N THR A 155 -17.13 -18.41 -16.39
CA THR A 155 -15.82 -19.11 -16.34
C THR A 155 -15.90 -20.30 -15.39
N GLU A 156 -15.74 -21.50 -15.93
CA GLU A 156 -15.72 -22.75 -15.18
C GLU A 156 -14.33 -23.08 -14.61
N ASP A 157 -14.32 -23.71 -13.45
CA ASP A 157 -13.12 -24.03 -12.67
C ASP A 157 -12.28 -25.18 -13.23
N ALA A 158 -12.90 -26.07 -14.01
CA ALA A 158 -12.31 -27.33 -14.45
C ALA A 158 -11.07 -27.14 -15.34
N ASP A 159 -11.00 -25.99 -16.04
CA ASP A 159 -9.93 -25.67 -16.99
C ASP A 159 -8.85 -24.73 -16.43
N LEU A 160 -8.92 -24.41 -15.13
CA LEU A 160 -8.03 -23.45 -14.49
C LEU A 160 -6.97 -24.14 -13.61
N ASP A 161 -5.73 -23.68 -13.73
CA ASP A 161 -4.71 -23.98 -12.72
C ASP A 161 -5.03 -23.27 -11.38
N ASN A 162 -4.31 -23.63 -10.31
CA ASN A 162 -4.56 -23.06 -8.99
C ASN A 162 -4.39 -21.53 -8.93
N GLY A 163 -3.46 -20.97 -9.71
CA GLY A 163 -3.24 -19.52 -9.74
C GLY A 163 -4.37 -18.78 -10.46
N GLN A 164 -4.83 -19.34 -11.57
CA GLN A 164 -5.98 -18.82 -12.34
C GLN A 164 -7.28 -18.95 -11.55
N ARG A 165 -7.49 -20.07 -10.85
CA ARG A 165 -8.66 -20.27 -9.98
C ARG A 165 -8.70 -19.24 -8.84
N LEU A 166 -7.57 -19.02 -8.16
CA LEU A 166 -7.49 -18.01 -7.11
C LEU A 166 -7.80 -16.61 -7.68
N MET A 167 -7.19 -16.25 -8.80
CA MET A 167 -7.43 -14.97 -9.47
C MET A 167 -8.88 -14.81 -9.93
N LEU A 168 -9.52 -15.86 -10.45
CA LEU A 168 -10.93 -15.85 -10.84
C LEU A 168 -11.82 -15.47 -9.66
N TYR A 169 -11.69 -16.18 -8.54
CA TYR A 169 -12.54 -15.97 -7.38
C TYR A 169 -12.26 -14.64 -6.67
N ASP A 170 -11.00 -14.24 -6.63
CA ASP A 170 -10.58 -12.95 -6.12
C ASP A 170 -11.24 -11.80 -6.90
N LEU A 171 -11.18 -11.85 -8.25
CA LEU A 171 -11.79 -10.84 -9.11
C LEU A 171 -13.33 -10.89 -9.08
N LYS A 172 -13.94 -12.09 -8.98
CA LYS A 172 -15.39 -12.24 -8.79
C LYS A 172 -15.85 -11.58 -7.49
N LEU A 173 -15.18 -11.85 -6.37
CA LEU A 173 -15.47 -11.21 -5.08
C LEU A 173 -15.30 -9.69 -5.15
N GLN A 174 -14.18 -9.21 -5.72
CA GLN A 174 -13.96 -7.77 -5.91
C GLN A 174 -15.08 -7.13 -6.74
N SER A 175 -15.52 -7.78 -7.82
CA SER A 175 -16.59 -7.28 -8.69
C SER A 175 -17.94 -7.21 -7.96
N LEU A 176 -18.27 -8.21 -7.13
CA LEU A 176 -19.52 -8.23 -6.36
C LEU A 176 -19.52 -7.17 -5.26
N PHE A 177 -18.43 -7.06 -4.49
CA PHE A 177 -18.30 -6.03 -3.44
C PHE A 177 -18.30 -4.60 -4.01
N ALA A 178 -17.66 -4.36 -5.15
CA ALA A 178 -17.68 -3.05 -5.82
C ALA A 178 -19.06 -2.67 -6.37
N GLN A 179 -19.96 -3.64 -6.52
CA GLN A 179 -21.36 -3.44 -6.92
C GLN A 179 -22.33 -3.52 -5.71
N GLU A 180 -21.82 -3.54 -4.47
CA GLU A 180 -22.61 -3.66 -3.24
C GLU A 180 -23.48 -4.94 -3.17
N LYS A 181 -23.16 -5.96 -3.97
CA LYS A 181 -23.84 -7.27 -3.99
C LYS A 181 -23.25 -8.20 -2.92
N HIS A 182 -23.30 -7.78 -1.66
CA HIS A 182 -22.67 -8.47 -0.53
C HIS A 182 -23.18 -9.90 -0.34
N GLN A 183 -24.48 -10.12 -0.48
CA GLN A 183 -25.12 -11.44 -0.39
C GLN A 183 -24.65 -12.42 -1.47
N GLU A 184 -24.43 -11.95 -2.70
CA GLU A 184 -23.90 -12.79 -3.78
C GLU A 184 -22.42 -13.13 -3.52
N ALA A 185 -21.65 -12.21 -2.92
CA ALA A 185 -20.27 -12.46 -2.54
C ALA A 185 -20.16 -13.51 -1.42
N LEU A 186 -21.05 -13.46 -0.42
CA LEU A 186 -21.14 -14.45 0.64
C LEU A 186 -21.58 -15.84 0.10
N ALA A 187 -22.56 -15.87 -0.80
CA ALA A 187 -22.95 -17.10 -1.48
C ALA A 187 -21.80 -17.70 -2.30
N LEU A 188 -20.99 -16.85 -2.96
CA LEU A 188 -19.83 -17.28 -3.72
C LEU A 188 -18.78 -17.95 -2.82
N ILE A 189 -18.35 -17.31 -1.72
CA ILE A 189 -17.31 -17.88 -0.83
C ILE A 189 -17.77 -19.20 -0.20
N ARG A 190 -19.05 -19.31 0.15
CA ARG A 190 -19.66 -20.54 0.68
C ARG A 190 -19.69 -21.68 -0.32
N SER A 191 -19.87 -21.38 -1.61
CA SER A 191 -19.95 -22.39 -2.68
C SER A 191 -18.59 -23.01 -3.05
N LEU A 192 -17.48 -22.45 -2.57
CA LEU A 192 -16.15 -22.90 -2.94
C LEU A 192 -15.84 -24.27 -2.33
N PRO A 193 -15.34 -25.24 -3.11
CA PRO A 193 -15.04 -26.57 -2.62
C PRO A 193 -13.85 -26.51 -1.66
N LEU A 194 -14.14 -26.60 -0.36
CA LEU A 194 -13.14 -26.91 0.64
C LEU A 194 -12.65 -28.35 0.45
N LYS A 195 -11.62 -28.56 -0.38
CA LYS A 195 -10.86 -29.80 -0.26
C LYS A 195 -10.05 -29.73 1.03
N ASP A 196 -10.08 -30.83 1.80
CA ASP A 196 -9.48 -30.94 3.11
C ASP A 196 -8.08 -30.33 3.18
N SER A 197 -7.88 -29.48 4.19
CA SER A 197 -6.81 -28.49 4.39
C SER A 197 -6.98 -27.19 3.60
N VAL A 198 -7.32 -26.13 4.35
CA VAL A 198 -7.32 -24.74 3.90
C VAL A 198 -5.95 -24.43 3.30
N SER A 199 -5.85 -24.45 1.98
CA SER A 199 -4.64 -24.00 1.28
C SER A 199 -4.44 -22.52 1.61
N ALA A 200 -3.20 -22.07 1.80
CA ALA A 200 -2.90 -20.67 2.12
C ALA A 200 -3.52 -19.67 1.12
N GLU A 201 -3.78 -20.10 -0.11
CA GLU A 201 -4.50 -19.36 -1.14
C GLU A 201 -5.97 -19.06 -0.77
N PHE A 202 -6.67 -19.96 -0.06
CA PHE A 202 -8.06 -19.78 0.33
C PHE A 202 -8.20 -18.76 1.47
N ASP A 203 -7.24 -18.74 2.40
CA ASP A 203 -7.18 -17.75 3.48
C ASP A 203 -7.17 -16.32 2.94
N VAL A 204 -6.58 -16.09 1.77
CA VAL A 204 -6.58 -14.77 1.11
C VAL A 204 -8.00 -14.35 0.73
N LEU A 205 -8.80 -15.27 0.19
CA LEU A 205 -10.19 -14.99 -0.18
C LEU A 205 -11.07 -14.76 1.06
N LEU A 206 -10.88 -15.57 2.11
CA LEU A 206 -11.60 -15.39 3.39
C LEU A 206 -11.29 -14.03 4.04
N ARG A 207 -10.01 -13.65 4.08
CA ARG A 207 -9.60 -12.33 4.57
C ARG A 207 -10.22 -11.22 3.74
N ARG A 208 -10.27 -11.35 2.41
CA ARG A 208 -10.92 -10.36 1.55
C ARG A 208 -12.39 -10.16 1.89
N VAL A 209 -13.14 -11.25 2.09
CA VAL A 209 -14.56 -11.17 2.50
C VAL A 209 -14.67 -10.41 3.82
N PHE A 210 -13.87 -10.80 4.82
CA PHE A 210 -13.87 -10.15 6.13
C PHE A 210 -13.51 -8.67 6.07
N ASP A 211 -12.41 -8.32 5.40
CA ASP A 211 -11.94 -6.94 5.26
C ASP A 211 -12.97 -6.06 4.52
N ARG A 212 -13.72 -6.64 3.57
CA ARG A 212 -14.79 -5.93 2.85
C ARG A 212 -16.02 -5.73 3.74
N LEU A 213 -16.37 -6.69 4.59
CA LEU A 213 -17.44 -6.51 5.58
C LEU A 213 -17.06 -5.48 6.65
N LEU A 214 -15.79 -5.42 7.08
CA LEU A 214 -15.31 -4.41 8.03
C LEU A 214 -15.36 -2.97 7.49
N ARG A 215 -15.51 -2.80 6.17
CA ARG A 215 -15.72 -1.49 5.53
C ARG A 215 -17.16 -0.98 5.64
N LEU A 216 -18.09 -1.81 6.11
CA LEU A 216 -19.48 -1.44 6.33
C LEU A 216 -19.66 -0.83 7.73
N THR A 217 -20.60 0.12 7.84
CA THR A 217 -21.04 0.66 9.14
C THR A 217 -21.85 -0.39 9.90
N ALA A 218 -22.02 -0.20 11.20
CA ALA A 218 -22.88 -1.06 12.01
C ALA A 218 -24.31 -1.14 11.46
N GLU A 219 -24.87 0.00 11.03
CA GLU A 219 -26.19 0.07 10.39
C GLU A 219 -26.24 -0.69 9.06
N GLN A 220 -25.20 -0.59 8.22
CA GLN A 220 -25.13 -1.35 6.97
C GLN A 220 -25.05 -2.86 7.22
N LEU A 221 -24.28 -3.29 8.24
CA LEU A 221 -24.23 -4.70 8.66
C LEU A 221 -25.59 -5.19 9.21
N ASP A 222 -26.29 -4.35 9.97
CA ASP A 222 -27.66 -4.60 10.44
C ASP A 222 -28.65 -4.82 9.30
N LEU A 223 -28.64 -3.91 8.33
CA LEU A 223 -29.49 -4.02 7.15
C LEU A 223 -29.15 -5.25 6.32
N LEU A 224 -27.86 -5.54 6.13
CA LEU A 224 -27.41 -6.71 5.39
C LEU A 224 -27.88 -8.01 6.07
N GLN A 225 -27.83 -8.09 7.41
CA GLN A 225 -28.31 -9.23 8.17
C GLN A 225 -29.80 -9.54 7.89
N LEU A 226 -30.61 -8.57 7.48
CA LEU A 226 -32.03 -8.78 7.18
C LEU A 226 -32.30 -9.29 5.76
N HIS A 227 -31.28 -9.42 4.91
CA HIS A 227 -31.47 -9.84 3.53
C HIS A 227 -32.03 -11.27 3.44
N PRO A 228 -33.10 -11.52 2.64
CA PRO A 228 -33.83 -12.79 2.63
C PRO A 228 -33.00 -13.97 2.09
N ASP A 229 -32.08 -13.70 1.17
CA ASP A 229 -31.28 -14.75 0.51
C ASP A 229 -30.09 -15.26 1.34
N LEU A 230 -29.84 -14.69 2.53
CA LEU A 230 -28.71 -15.09 3.38
C LEU A 230 -29.04 -16.33 4.21
N VAL A 231 -28.18 -17.33 4.16
CA VAL A 231 -28.23 -18.51 5.04
C VAL A 231 -27.48 -18.28 6.36
N GLN A 232 -27.57 -19.22 7.30
CA GLN A 232 -26.91 -19.14 8.61
C GLN A 232 -25.40 -18.91 8.52
N GLU A 233 -24.72 -19.58 7.59
CA GLU A 233 -23.28 -19.42 7.36
C GLU A 233 -22.93 -18.01 6.87
N ASP A 234 -23.71 -17.45 5.95
CA ASP A 234 -23.50 -16.08 5.45
C ASP A 234 -23.72 -15.05 6.58
N ARG A 235 -24.68 -15.31 7.47
CA ARG A 235 -24.97 -14.50 8.67
C ARG A 235 -23.82 -14.53 9.67
N ALA A 236 -23.20 -15.68 9.88
CA ALA A 236 -22.07 -15.82 10.80
C ALA A 236 -20.86 -14.96 10.37
N TRP A 237 -20.64 -14.75 9.07
CA TRP A 237 -19.65 -13.80 8.55
C TRP A 237 -19.93 -12.35 8.94
N ILE A 238 -21.19 -11.93 8.78
CA ILE A 238 -21.64 -10.58 9.13
C ILE A 238 -21.55 -10.37 10.64
N ASP A 239 -21.95 -11.38 11.43
CA ASP A 239 -21.86 -11.36 12.89
C ASP A 239 -20.41 -11.27 13.36
N LEU A 240 -19.46 -11.97 12.71
CA LEU A 240 -18.04 -11.84 13.03
C LEU A 240 -17.52 -10.42 12.76
N ALA A 241 -17.87 -9.84 11.61
CA ALA A 241 -17.49 -8.47 11.27
C ALA A 241 -18.08 -7.45 12.26
N ARG A 242 -19.32 -7.68 12.69
CA ARG A 242 -19.99 -6.89 13.73
C ARG A 242 -19.26 -7.00 15.06
N VAL A 243 -19.04 -8.20 15.60
CA VAL A 243 -18.32 -8.44 16.85
C VAL A 243 -16.97 -7.73 16.84
N TYR A 244 -16.20 -7.92 15.77
CA TYR A 244 -14.90 -7.28 15.62
C TYR A 244 -15.01 -5.74 15.55
N GLY A 245 -16.06 -5.23 14.92
CA GLY A 245 -16.30 -3.80 14.76
C GLY A 245 -16.82 -3.11 16.03
N SER A 246 -17.83 -3.67 16.70
CA SER A 246 -18.58 -3.05 17.79
C SER A 246 -17.79 -2.97 19.09
N ALA A 247 -16.95 -3.98 19.37
CA ALA A 247 -16.11 -3.96 20.56
C ALA A 247 -15.06 -2.84 20.51
N GLY A 248 -14.73 -2.33 19.32
CA GLY A 248 -13.83 -1.18 19.15
C GLY A 248 -12.47 -1.40 19.81
N TRP A 249 -12.20 -0.65 20.87
CA TRP A 249 -10.97 -0.72 21.66
C TRP A 249 -11.17 -1.32 23.06
N GLU A 250 -12.37 -1.82 23.35
CA GLU A 250 -12.69 -2.62 24.53
C GLU A 250 -12.19 -4.04 24.31
N LEU A 251 -10.87 -4.22 24.36
CA LEU A 251 -10.23 -5.48 23.93
C LEU A 251 -10.70 -6.69 24.74
N GLU A 252 -11.10 -6.48 26.00
CA GLU A 252 -11.64 -7.60 26.76
C GLU A 252 -13.04 -8.02 26.31
N VAL A 253 -13.89 -7.04 25.99
CA VAL A 253 -15.21 -7.32 25.42
C VAL A 253 -15.03 -8.04 24.10
N LEU A 254 -14.13 -7.54 23.23
CA LEU A 254 -13.80 -8.18 21.96
C LEU A 254 -13.38 -9.64 22.16
N ARG A 255 -12.51 -9.93 23.14
CA ARG A 255 -12.05 -11.29 23.41
C ARG A 255 -13.21 -12.20 23.83
N GLN A 256 -14.08 -11.74 24.72
CA GLN A 256 -15.23 -12.50 25.19
C GLN A 256 -16.24 -12.76 24.06
N GLU A 257 -16.50 -11.76 23.22
CA GLU A 257 -17.40 -11.90 22.08
C GLU A 257 -16.83 -12.83 21.00
N LEU A 258 -15.52 -12.78 20.75
CA LEU A 258 -14.86 -13.75 19.86
C LEU A 258 -14.86 -15.17 20.44
N ASP A 259 -14.69 -15.34 21.76
CA ASP A 259 -14.83 -16.65 22.44
C ASP A 259 -16.24 -17.21 22.22
N ALA A 260 -17.26 -16.38 22.42
CA ALA A 260 -18.66 -16.78 22.20
C ALA A 260 -18.92 -17.13 20.73
N TRP A 261 -18.53 -16.25 19.81
CA TRP A 261 -18.74 -16.46 18.38
C TRP A 261 -18.04 -17.73 17.88
N THR A 262 -16.80 -18.00 18.32
CA THR A 262 -16.06 -19.21 17.92
C THR A 262 -16.64 -20.50 18.53
N ALA A 263 -17.24 -20.43 19.72
CA ALA A 263 -17.94 -21.55 20.34
C ALA A 263 -19.27 -21.87 19.64
N GLU A 264 -19.98 -20.85 19.15
CA GLU A 264 -21.22 -20.99 18.38
C GLU A 264 -20.97 -21.46 16.94
N ASN A 265 -19.80 -21.15 16.37
CA ASN A 265 -19.45 -21.43 14.97
C ASN A 265 -18.21 -22.34 14.83
N PRO A 266 -18.13 -23.53 15.46
CA PRO A 266 -16.89 -24.30 15.55
C PRO A 266 -16.38 -24.82 14.19
N THR A 267 -17.28 -25.07 13.24
CA THR A 267 -16.97 -25.62 11.89
C THR A 267 -17.02 -24.56 10.79
N HIS A 268 -17.28 -23.29 11.12
CA HIS A 268 -17.39 -22.23 10.14
C HIS A 268 -16.03 -21.89 9.51
N HIS A 269 -16.00 -21.54 8.22
CA HIS A 269 -14.74 -21.31 7.50
C HIS A 269 -13.95 -20.11 8.04
N ALA A 270 -14.65 -19.11 8.61
CA ALA A 270 -14.01 -17.98 9.27
C ALA A 270 -13.38 -18.31 10.64
N THR A 271 -13.65 -19.48 11.22
CA THR A 271 -13.27 -19.78 12.61
C THR A 271 -11.75 -19.79 12.84
N PRO A 272 -10.91 -20.41 12.00
CA PRO A 272 -9.47 -20.29 12.12
C PRO A 272 -8.98 -18.82 12.11
N MET A 273 -9.59 -17.98 11.26
CA MET A 273 -9.28 -16.56 11.21
C MET A 273 -9.77 -15.81 12.45
N ALA A 274 -11.00 -16.06 12.91
CA ALA A 274 -11.55 -15.46 14.12
C ALA A 274 -10.67 -15.75 15.34
N ARG A 275 -10.10 -16.96 15.44
CA ARG A 275 -9.10 -17.30 16.46
C ARG A 275 -7.82 -16.46 16.35
N GLY A 276 -7.43 -16.07 15.14
CA GLY A 276 -6.32 -15.16 14.90
C GLY A 276 -6.60 -13.70 15.25
N LEU A 277 -7.87 -13.32 15.45
CA LEU A 277 -8.28 -11.94 15.79
C LEU A 277 -8.24 -11.65 17.30
N TRP A 278 -7.98 -12.66 18.14
CA TRP A 278 -7.97 -12.49 19.59
C TRP A 278 -6.96 -11.44 20.04
N PRO A 279 -7.40 -10.40 20.77
CA PRO A 279 -6.46 -9.48 21.38
C PRO A 279 -5.72 -10.20 22.49
N GLU A 280 -4.38 -10.19 22.42
CA GLU A 280 -3.57 -10.72 23.49
C GLU A 280 -3.72 -9.89 24.77
N THR A 281 -3.70 -10.55 25.92
CA THR A 281 -3.77 -9.88 27.21
C THR A 281 -2.48 -9.15 27.55
N CYS A 282 -2.60 -7.98 28.20
CA CYS A 282 -1.43 -7.27 28.71
C CYS A 282 -0.63 -8.18 29.64
N ALA A 283 0.70 -8.22 29.49
CA ALA A 283 1.56 -9.03 30.34
C ALA A 283 1.71 -8.48 31.76
N LEU A 284 1.44 -7.18 31.92
CA LEU A 284 1.63 -6.45 33.15
C LEU A 284 0.48 -6.73 34.13
N THR A 285 0.77 -6.54 35.41
CA THR A 285 -0.19 -6.75 36.50
C THR A 285 -0.39 -5.44 37.28
N PRO A 286 -1.35 -5.37 38.22
CA PRO A 286 -1.52 -4.21 39.10
C PRO A 286 -0.33 -3.92 40.01
N SER A 287 0.58 -4.88 40.18
CA SER A 287 1.84 -4.65 40.90
C SER A 287 2.94 -4.10 39.99
N SER A 288 2.76 -4.14 38.67
CA SER A 288 3.71 -3.55 37.72
C SER A 288 3.58 -2.03 37.70
N GLN A 289 4.71 -1.32 37.60
CA GLN A 289 4.74 0.13 37.47
C GLN A 289 5.29 0.55 36.11
N LEU A 290 4.51 1.33 35.37
CA LEU A 290 4.86 1.92 34.08
C LEU A 290 5.19 3.40 34.28
N ALA A 291 6.43 3.80 33.98
CA ALA A 291 6.82 5.20 33.96
C ALA A 291 6.63 5.80 32.57
N LEU A 292 5.96 6.95 32.51
CA LEU A 292 5.69 7.68 31.27
C LEU A 292 6.46 9.00 31.30
N LEU A 293 7.49 9.13 30.46
CA LEU A 293 8.36 10.30 30.41
C LEU A 293 7.96 11.20 29.23
N LEU A 294 7.35 12.35 29.52
CA LEU A 294 6.81 13.25 28.49
C LEU A 294 7.15 14.72 28.77
N PRO A 295 7.32 15.57 27.74
CA PRO A 295 7.61 16.99 27.90
C PRO A 295 6.33 17.81 28.08
N MET A 296 5.62 17.60 29.19
CA MET A 296 4.29 18.19 29.46
C MET A 296 4.37 19.71 29.62
N THR A 297 5.45 20.24 30.22
CA THR A 297 5.71 21.68 30.38
C THR A 297 6.67 22.22 29.32
N SER A 298 6.34 22.04 28.05
CA SER A 298 7.16 22.48 26.92
C SER A 298 6.33 23.08 25.77
N SER A 299 7.02 23.53 24.71
CA SER A 299 6.37 23.89 23.43
C SER A 299 5.64 22.72 22.77
N PHE A 300 5.95 21.48 23.16
CA PHE A 300 5.31 20.25 22.69
C PHE A 300 4.19 19.75 23.63
N SER A 301 3.77 20.55 24.60
CA SER A 301 2.72 20.18 25.58
C SER A 301 1.46 19.58 24.94
N LYS A 302 0.91 20.19 23.87
CA LYS A 302 -0.27 19.66 23.17
C LYS A 302 -0.04 18.26 22.58
N ALA A 303 1.16 18.03 22.03
CA ALA A 303 1.56 16.74 21.48
C ALA A 303 1.73 15.69 22.59
N ALA A 304 2.38 16.07 23.70
CA ALA A 304 2.55 15.24 24.88
C ALA A 304 1.20 14.87 25.53
N SER A 305 0.27 15.83 25.65
CA SER A 305 -1.08 15.60 26.17
C SER A 305 -1.88 14.64 25.29
N ALA A 306 -1.82 14.77 23.97
CA ALA A 306 -2.53 13.83 23.08
C ALA A 306 -1.99 12.40 23.23
N PHE A 307 -0.66 12.25 23.29
CA PHE A 307 -0.03 10.96 23.53
C PHE A 307 -0.44 10.38 24.90
N HIS A 308 -0.38 11.18 25.97
CA HIS A 308 -0.82 10.79 27.30
C HIS A 308 -2.29 10.36 27.34
N ASP A 309 -3.17 11.12 26.69
CA ASP A 309 -4.60 10.80 26.61
C ASP A 309 -4.84 9.48 25.87
N GLY A 310 -4.05 9.19 24.82
CA GLY A 310 -4.09 7.91 24.11
C GLY A 310 -3.66 6.72 24.97
N VAL A 311 -2.57 6.88 25.73
CA VAL A 311 -2.12 5.88 26.72
C VAL A 311 -3.22 5.61 27.73
N THR A 312 -3.77 6.68 28.32
CA THR A 312 -4.81 6.63 29.34
C THR A 312 -6.09 5.97 28.80
N TYR A 313 -6.47 6.30 27.56
CA TYR A 313 -7.66 5.76 26.90
C TYR A 313 -7.66 4.22 26.84
N LEU A 314 -6.54 3.59 26.45
CA LEU A 314 -6.46 2.12 26.45
C LEU A 314 -6.21 1.54 27.84
N HIS A 315 -5.48 2.26 28.69
CA HIS A 315 -5.23 1.86 30.06
C HIS A 315 -6.53 1.67 30.86
N GLU A 316 -7.47 2.62 30.73
CA GLU A 316 -8.78 2.59 31.39
C GLU A 316 -9.70 1.48 30.88
N ARG A 317 -9.41 0.92 29.70
CA ARG A 317 -10.14 -0.18 29.06
C ARG A 317 -9.50 -1.54 29.28
N GLU A 318 -8.30 -1.55 29.86
CA GLU A 318 -7.66 -2.79 30.26
C GLU A 318 -8.37 -3.40 31.46
N ARG A 319 -8.37 -4.73 31.55
CA ARG A 319 -8.94 -5.40 32.73
C ARG A 319 -8.26 -4.93 34.00
N PRO A 320 -8.99 -4.76 35.12
CA PRO A 320 -8.38 -4.42 36.40
C PRO A 320 -7.23 -5.35 36.81
N SER A 321 -7.28 -6.64 36.49
CA SER A 321 -6.21 -7.62 36.80
C SER A 321 -4.98 -7.56 35.89
N ALA A 322 -5.04 -6.79 34.80
CA ALA A 322 -3.95 -6.62 33.84
C ALA A 322 -3.56 -5.13 33.66
N ARG A 323 -3.98 -4.29 34.62
CA ARG A 323 -3.84 -2.84 34.58
C ARG A 323 -2.68 -2.39 35.50
N PRO A 324 -1.52 -1.96 34.95
CA PRO A 324 -0.37 -1.52 35.74
C PRO A 324 -0.59 -0.14 36.38
N VAL A 325 0.22 0.25 37.35
CA VAL A 325 0.22 1.64 37.85
C VAL A 325 1.02 2.52 36.90
N ILE A 326 0.40 3.54 36.31
CA ILE A 326 1.08 4.53 35.46
C ILE A 326 1.53 5.73 36.30
N LYS A 327 2.81 6.09 36.21
CA LYS A 327 3.36 7.33 36.78
C LYS A 327 3.91 8.23 35.67
N LEU A 328 3.41 9.46 35.61
CA LEU A 328 3.86 10.48 34.66
C LEU A 328 5.05 11.25 35.24
N TYR A 329 6.12 11.35 34.46
CA TYR A 329 7.29 12.15 34.76
C TYR A 329 7.45 13.22 33.67
N ASP A 330 7.41 14.48 34.08
CA ASP A 330 7.58 15.62 33.19
C ASP A 330 9.02 16.10 33.20
N PHE A 331 9.66 16.12 32.03
CA PHE A 331 11.01 16.66 31.85
C PHE A 331 11.02 18.07 31.23
N GLY A 332 9.84 18.62 30.91
CA GLY A 332 9.69 20.00 30.42
C GLY A 332 10.57 20.30 29.21
N THR A 333 11.44 21.31 29.36
CA THR A 333 12.38 21.75 28.32
C THR A 333 13.84 21.38 28.62
N ASP A 334 14.11 20.83 29.80
CA ASP A 334 15.47 20.52 30.25
C ASP A 334 15.87 19.11 29.80
N LEU A 335 16.61 19.04 28.69
CA LEU A 335 17.10 17.76 28.18
C LEU A 335 18.15 17.12 29.12
N GLU A 336 18.89 17.92 29.90
CA GLU A 336 19.89 17.39 30.83
C GLU A 336 19.25 16.64 32.00
N ALA A 337 18.03 17.02 32.40
CA ALA A 337 17.27 16.35 33.45
C ALA A 337 16.76 14.96 33.04
N VAL A 338 16.67 14.63 31.74
CA VAL A 338 16.04 13.40 31.24
C VAL A 338 16.69 12.14 31.83
N GLY A 339 18.02 12.10 31.91
CA GLY A 339 18.74 10.95 32.48
C GLY A 339 18.48 10.78 33.98
N ALA A 340 18.41 11.89 34.73
CA ALA A 340 18.11 11.89 36.15
C ALA A 340 16.66 11.45 36.42
N ILE A 341 15.71 11.96 35.64
CA ILE A 341 14.28 11.59 35.73
C ILE A 341 14.09 10.11 35.39
N TYR A 342 14.79 9.58 34.39
CA TYR A 342 14.78 8.14 34.11
C TYR A 342 15.23 7.35 35.34
N LYS A 343 16.37 7.74 35.95
CA LYS A 343 16.88 7.07 37.15
C LYS A 343 15.90 7.17 38.32
N GLU A 344 15.27 8.32 38.53
CA GLU A 344 14.23 8.50 39.54
C GLU A 344 13.06 7.53 39.32
N ALA A 345 12.61 7.36 38.07
CA ALA A 345 11.55 6.41 37.74
C ALA A 345 11.94 4.97 38.07
N ILE A 346 13.20 4.57 37.79
CA ILE A 346 13.71 3.23 38.15
C ILE A 346 13.80 3.07 39.67
N ASP A 347 14.36 4.05 40.38
CA ASP A 347 14.49 4.03 41.84
C ASP A 347 13.10 3.99 42.51
N ALA A 348 12.08 4.57 41.87
CA ALA A 348 10.68 4.49 42.28
C ALA A 348 9.97 3.17 41.91
N GLY A 349 10.70 2.20 41.34
CA GLY A 349 10.22 0.84 41.05
C GLY A 349 9.56 0.66 39.68
N ALA A 350 9.89 1.48 38.66
CA ALA A 350 9.36 1.26 37.32
C ALA A 350 9.89 -0.04 36.70
N ASP A 351 8.99 -0.92 36.28
CA ASP A 351 9.30 -2.17 35.57
C ASP A 351 9.43 -1.96 34.05
N LEU A 352 8.86 -0.87 33.56
CA LEU A 352 8.80 -0.49 32.16
C LEU A 352 8.79 1.03 32.05
N VAL A 353 9.48 1.56 31.05
CA VAL A 353 9.47 2.98 30.72
C VAL A 353 8.92 3.19 29.31
N ILE A 354 7.98 4.12 29.15
CA ILE A 354 7.56 4.66 27.85
C ILE A 354 8.04 6.11 27.77
N GLY A 355 8.86 6.39 26.76
CA GLY A 355 9.51 7.67 26.55
C GLY A 355 11.03 7.63 26.74
N PRO A 356 11.70 8.78 26.64
CA PRO A 356 11.11 10.11 26.47
C PRO A 356 10.49 10.31 25.07
N LEU A 357 9.55 11.25 24.98
CA LEU A 357 9.01 11.72 23.69
C LEU A 357 9.89 12.81 23.08
N GLY A 358 10.48 12.52 21.92
CA GLY A 358 11.26 13.49 21.15
C GLY A 358 12.66 13.01 20.83
N ARG A 359 13.15 13.39 19.64
CA ARG A 359 14.46 12.96 19.11
C ARG A 359 15.62 13.31 20.03
N ASP A 360 15.67 14.56 20.48
CA ASP A 360 16.82 15.07 21.23
C ASP A 360 16.82 14.48 22.65
N ALA A 361 15.64 14.32 23.25
CA ALA A 361 15.49 13.65 24.55
C ALA A 361 15.88 12.16 24.49
N VAL A 362 15.50 11.45 23.43
CA VAL A 362 15.93 10.04 23.21
C VAL A 362 17.45 9.96 23.07
N SER A 363 18.05 10.79 22.22
CA SER A 363 19.51 10.77 22.03
C SER A 363 20.26 11.10 23.32
N LYS A 364 19.73 12.05 24.10
CA LYS A 364 20.28 12.43 25.41
C LYS A 364 20.20 11.30 26.44
N LEU A 365 19.05 10.64 26.56
CA LEU A 365 18.90 9.49 27.47
C LEU A 365 19.87 8.36 27.13
N LEU A 366 20.02 8.04 25.84
CA LEU A 366 20.93 6.98 25.38
C LEU A 366 22.41 7.32 25.59
N ALA A 367 22.76 8.61 25.56
CA ALA A 367 24.13 9.05 25.81
C ALA A 367 24.52 8.96 27.30
N ASP A 368 23.59 9.29 28.19
CA ASP A 368 23.89 9.49 29.61
C ASP A 368 23.56 8.26 30.48
N SER A 369 22.64 7.40 30.05
CA SER A 369 22.06 6.35 30.89
C SER A 369 22.07 4.98 30.23
N LYS A 370 22.38 3.95 31.03
CA LYS A 370 22.12 2.55 30.68
C LYS A 370 20.66 2.21 31.00
N LEU A 371 19.97 1.55 30.08
CA LEU A 371 18.56 1.18 30.26
C LEU A 371 18.45 -0.11 31.08
N LEU A 372 18.05 0.02 32.34
CA LEU A 372 17.99 -1.10 33.29
C LEU A 372 16.73 -1.94 33.12
N VAL A 373 15.65 -1.32 32.62
CA VAL A 373 14.37 -1.96 32.34
C VAL A 373 13.97 -1.70 30.89
N PRO A 374 13.09 -2.55 30.29
CA PRO A 374 12.57 -2.31 28.96
C PRO A 374 12.05 -0.87 28.81
N THR A 375 12.54 -0.17 27.80
CA THR A 375 12.27 1.26 27.59
C THR A 375 11.86 1.49 26.14
N LEU A 376 10.61 1.89 25.94
CA LEU A 376 10.04 2.24 24.64
C LEU A 376 10.32 3.71 24.32
N LEU A 377 11.38 3.96 23.57
CA LEU A 377 11.87 5.26 23.14
C LEU A 377 11.01 5.79 21.98
N LEU A 378 10.46 6.99 22.13
CA LEU A 378 9.54 7.61 21.17
C LEU A 378 10.30 8.61 20.29
N GLY A 379 11.20 8.07 19.47
CA GLY A 379 12.09 8.82 18.60
C GLY A 379 12.89 7.88 17.69
N PRO A 380 13.60 8.44 16.69
CA PRO A 380 14.46 7.64 15.82
C PRO A 380 15.64 7.07 16.61
N GLU A 381 16.11 5.89 16.21
CA GLU A 381 17.39 5.36 16.67
C GLU A 381 18.54 6.22 16.10
N ASP A 382 19.53 6.54 16.93
CA ASP A 382 20.71 7.35 16.57
C ASP A 382 21.99 6.51 16.36
N GLY A 383 21.83 5.20 16.16
CA GLY A 383 22.92 4.23 16.01
C GLY A 383 23.43 3.66 17.34
N ARG A 384 22.89 4.11 18.48
CA ARG A 384 23.19 3.57 19.81
C ARG A 384 22.12 2.55 20.21
N SER A 385 22.27 1.32 19.75
CA SER A 385 21.45 0.20 20.22
C SER A 385 22.04 -0.35 21.52
N GLN A 386 21.22 -0.52 22.54
CA GLN A 386 21.60 -1.12 23.82
C GLN A 386 20.51 -2.08 24.31
N PRO A 387 20.81 -3.03 25.22
CA PRO A 387 19.80 -3.89 25.81
C PRO A 387 18.64 -3.06 26.38
N ASN A 388 17.44 -3.62 26.32
CA ASN A 388 16.20 -2.97 26.77
C ASN A 388 15.78 -1.70 25.99
N ALA A 389 16.47 -1.30 24.92
CA ALA A 389 16.04 -0.19 24.06
C ALA A 389 15.06 -0.66 22.98
N PHE A 390 13.87 -0.06 22.94
CA PHE A 390 12.88 -0.31 21.89
C PHE A 390 12.49 1.01 21.23
N PHE A 391 12.45 1.07 19.90
CA PHE A 391 12.34 2.35 19.17
C PHE A 391 11.07 2.45 18.35
N VAL A 392 10.30 3.51 18.57
CA VAL A 392 9.17 3.90 17.74
C VAL A 392 9.52 5.17 16.96
N ASP A 393 9.87 5.00 15.69
CA ASP A 393 10.25 6.11 14.82
C ASP A 393 9.04 6.66 14.05
N LEU A 394 8.72 7.94 14.30
CA LEU A 394 7.64 8.71 13.66
C LEU A 394 8.16 9.72 12.64
N SER A 395 9.44 9.64 12.29
CA SER A 395 10.05 10.62 11.40
C SER A 395 9.50 10.48 9.98
N ARG A 396 9.47 11.63 9.29
CA ARG A 396 9.19 11.71 7.85
C ARG A 396 10.11 10.83 6.99
N ARG A 397 11.28 10.43 7.53
CA ARG A 397 12.22 9.52 6.85
C ARG A 397 11.65 8.11 6.74
N VAL A 398 11.05 7.61 7.83
CA VAL A 398 10.43 6.27 7.84
C VAL A 398 9.25 6.23 6.88
N GLU A 399 8.43 7.27 6.88
CA GLU A 399 7.32 7.38 5.93
C GLU A 399 7.81 7.45 4.49
N ALA A 400 8.80 8.30 4.18
CA ALA A 400 9.39 8.37 2.84
C ALA A 400 9.93 7.00 2.36
N ARG A 401 10.55 6.22 3.27
CA ARG A 401 10.97 4.85 3.00
C ARG A 401 9.79 3.93 2.70
N SER A 402 8.67 4.06 3.42
CA SER A 402 7.44 3.29 3.16
C SER A 402 6.83 3.64 1.79
N LEU A 403 6.77 4.93 1.41
CA LEU A 403 6.32 5.37 0.08
C LEU A 403 7.14 4.71 -1.04
N VAL A 404 8.47 4.80 -0.93
CA VAL A 404 9.40 4.17 -1.87
C VAL A 404 9.20 2.66 -1.92
N THR A 405 9.16 2.00 -0.76
CA THR A 405 9.05 0.54 -0.69
C THR A 405 7.75 0.06 -1.33
N HIS A 406 6.62 0.73 -1.07
CA HIS A 406 5.34 0.38 -1.68
C HIS A 406 5.34 0.60 -3.20
N ALA A 407 5.87 1.72 -3.68
CA ALA A 407 6.02 1.99 -5.12
C ALA A 407 6.94 0.96 -5.81
N ARG A 408 8.03 0.53 -5.16
CA ARG A 408 8.94 -0.51 -5.68
C ARG A 408 8.32 -1.90 -5.68
N LEU A 409 7.52 -2.25 -4.66
CA LEU A 409 6.74 -3.49 -4.63
C LEU A 409 5.74 -3.53 -5.80
N ARG A 410 5.19 -2.39 -6.23
CA ARG A 410 4.37 -2.26 -7.46
C ARG A 410 5.18 -2.28 -8.77
N GLY A 411 6.50 -2.39 -8.70
CA GLY A 411 7.38 -2.51 -9.88
C GLY A 411 7.74 -1.20 -10.59
N LEU A 412 7.39 -0.04 -10.03
CA LEU A 412 7.69 1.29 -10.57
C LEU A 412 9.19 1.58 -10.48
N LYS A 413 9.85 2.11 -11.53
CA LYS A 413 11.32 2.20 -11.61
C LYS A 413 11.87 3.62 -11.79
N HIS A 414 11.24 4.46 -12.58
CA HIS A 414 11.69 5.83 -12.83
C HIS A 414 10.80 6.83 -12.10
N ALA A 415 11.40 7.62 -11.21
CA ALA A 415 10.66 8.54 -10.35
C ALA A 415 10.98 10.00 -10.65
N LEU A 416 9.97 10.85 -10.56
CA LEU A 416 10.12 12.28 -10.31
C LEU A 416 9.96 12.54 -8.81
N VAL A 417 10.77 13.44 -8.26
CA VAL A 417 10.65 13.87 -6.87
C VAL A 417 10.47 15.37 -6.79
N LEU A 418 9.32 15.81 -6.28
CA LEU A 418 9.02 17.21 -6.06
C LEU A 418 8.89 17.45 -4.56
N HIS A 419 9.47 18.53 -4.06
CA HIS A 419 9.39 18.85 -2.65
C HIS A 419 9.35 20.35 -2.39
N SER A 420 8.69 20.72 -1.30
CA SER A 420 8.74 22.08 -0.76
C SER A 420 10.10 22.37 -0.09
N PRO A 421 10.51 23.64 0.10
CA PRO A 421 11.86 24.00 0.54
C PRO A 421 12.08 23.77 2.03
N SER A 422 11.02 23.43 2.79
CA SER A 422 11.11 23.21 4.23
C SER A 422 12.14 22.12 4.57
N PRO A 423 12.91 22.25 5.67
CA PRO A 423 13.90 21.23 6.05
C PRO A 423 13.28 19.83 6.20
N ALA A 424 12.05 19.75 6.70
CA ALA A 424 11.35 18.50 6.91
C ALA A 424 10.98 17.81 5.58
N HIS A 425 10.50 18.57 4.59
CA HIS A 425 10.17 18.06 3.26
C HIS A 425 11.43 17.68 2.47
N ARG A 426 12.49 18.48 2.56
CA ARG A 426 13.80 18.18 1.95
C ARG A 426 14.37 16.86 2.48
N VAL A 427 14.41 16.69 3.81
CA VAL A 427 14.93 15.46 4.43
C VAL A 427 14.12 14.22 4.00
N ALA A 428 12.80 14.35 3.86
CA ALA A 428 11.95 13.27 3.36
C ALA A 428 12.26 12.94 1.89
N ALA A 429 12.38 13.95 1.04
CA ALA A 429 12.73 13.80 -0.37
C ALA A 429 14.11 13.16 -0.56
N ASP A 430 15.13 13.64 0.17
CA ASP A 430 16.49 13.09 0.12
C ASP A 430 16.51 11.62 0.58
N THR A 431 15.72 11.29 1.60
CA THR A 431 15.55 9.90 2.07
C THR A 431 14.91 9.05 0.97
N ALA A 432 13.84 9.54 0.33
CA ALA A 432 13.18 8.82 -0.75
C ALA A 432 14.13 8.59 -1.93
N ILE A 433 14.86 9.61 -2.37
CA ILE A 433 15.87 9.51 -3.44
C ILE A 433 16.89 8.42 -3.12
N THR A 434 17.46 8.46 -1.91
CA THR A 434 18.48 7.52 -1.46
C THR A 434 17.94 6.08 -1.44
N VAL A 435 16.79 5.86 -0.81
CA VAL A 435 16.18 4.52 -0.71
C VAL A 435 15.75 4.02 -2.10
N TRP A 436 15.23 4.90 -2.96
CA TRP A 436 14.80 4.55 -4.31
C TRP A 436 15.97 4.01 -5.15
N GLN A 437 17.10 4.71 -5.13
CA GLN A 437 18.33 4.30 -5.81
C GLN A 437 18.90 3.00 -5.23
N GLN A 438 18.91 2.85 -3.90
CA GLN A 438 19.35 1.61 -3.23
C GLN A 438 18.50 0.40 -3.62
N GLN A 439 17.20 0.60 -3.88
CA GLN A 439 16.29 -0.45 -4.35
C GLN A 439 16.31 -0.61 -5.89
N GLY A 440 17.31 -0.07 -6.58
CA GLY A 440 17.52 -0.21 -8.04
C GLY A 440 16.61 0.68 -8.89
N GLY A 441 15.97 1.68 -8.31
CA GLY A 441 15.21 2.71 -9.01
C GLY A 441 16.11 3.81 -9.58
N ILE A 442 15.57 4.55 -10.54
CA ILE A 442 16.24 5.67 -11.22
C ILE A 442 15.45 6.94 -10.90
N ILE A 443 16.15 8.01 -10.50
CA ILE A 443 15.55 9.34 -10.36
C ILE A 443 15.69 10.04 -11.71
N ALA A 444 14.56 10.29 -12.37
CA ALA A 444 14.54 10.89 -13.69
C ALA A 444 14.77 12.41 -13.63
N ASP A 445 14.23 13.08 -12.61
CA ASP A 445 14.46 14.49 -12.31
C ASP A 445 13.96 14.83 -10.88
N THR A 446 14.39 15.97 -10.36
CA THR A 446 13.96 16.51 -9.06
C THR A 446 13.59 17.98 -9.17
N ALA A 447 12.71 18.46 -8.29
CA ALA A 447 12.26 19.84 -8.32
C ALA A 447 11.94 20.37 -6.93
N VAL A 448 12.37 21.61 -6.68
CA VAL A 448 11.95 22.37 -5.50
C VAL A 448 10.75 23.22 -5.90
N LEU A 449 9.66 23.12 -5.14
CA LEU A 449 8.45 23.91 -5.31
C LEU A 449 8.62 25.23 -4.55
N ASP A 450 8.46 26.36 -5.21
CA ASP A 450 8.41 27.65 -4.52
C ASP A 450 7.00 27.86 -3.94
N PRO A 451 6.83 27.88 -2.61
CA PRO A 451 5.50 27.98 -1.98
C PRO A 451 4.81 29.32 -2.24
N GLN A 452 5.51 30.33 -2.77
CA GLN A 452 4.92 31.62 -3.14
C GLN A 452 4.29 31.60 -4.54
N LEU A 453 4.56 30.57 -5.34
CA LEU A 453 3.97 30.44 -6.67
C LEU A 453 2.59 29.79 -6.60
N SER A 454 1.66 30.38 -7.36
CA SER A 454 0.37 29.76 -7.69
C SER A 454 0.44 28.91 -8.96
N ASP A 455 1.37 29.22 -9.85
CA ASP A 455 1.56 28.58 -11.16
C ASP A 455 2.85 27.75 -11.20
N TYR A 456 2.70 26.43 -11.33
CA TYR A 456 3.76 25.45 -11.48
C TYR A 456 3.85 24.88 -12.90
N SER A 457 3.12 25.42 -13.89
CA SER A 457 3.10 24.90 -15.26
C SER A 457 4.50 24.83 -15.89
N ALA A 458 5.36 25.82 -15.63
CA ALA A 458 6.72 25.83 -16.16
C ALA A 458 7.57 24.67 -15.60
N ILE A 459 7.50 24.41 -14.30
CA ILE A 459 8.27 23.33 -13.66
C ILE A 459 7.73 21.96 -14.08
N ILE A 460 6.40 21.79 -14.12
CA ILE A 460 5.74 20.56 -14.54
C ILE A 460 6.05 20.24 -16.01
N SER A 461 5.95 21.24 -16.90
CA SER A 461 6.23 21.06 -18.33
C SER A 461 7.67 20.63 -18.60
N ARG A 462 8.63 21.14 -17.81
CA ARG A 462 10.03 20.71 -17.87
C ARG A 462 10.18 19.27 -17.39
N LEU A 463 9.65 18.93 -16.22
CA LEU A 463 9.81 17.61 -15.60
C LEU A 463 9.18 16.49 -16.44
N LEU A 464 8.01 16.76 -17.03
CA LEU A 464 7.30 15.82 -17.89
C LEU A 464 7.83 15.77 -19.33
N GLY A 465 8.85 16.57 -19.66
CA GLY A 465 9.49 16.59 -20.99
C GLY A 465 8.62 17.21 -22.10
N LEU A 466 7.61 18.00 -21.74
CA LEU A 466 6.67 18.60 -22.68
C LEU A 466 7.33 19.65 -23.58
N ASN A 467 8.37 20.33 -23.08
CA ASN A 467 9.12 21.32 -23.86
C ASN A 467 9.86 20.66 -25.04
N GLN A 468 10.50 19.50 -24.80
CA GLN A 468 11.16 18.73 -25.86
C GLN A 468 10.14 18.12 -26.82
N SER A 469 8.99 17.71 -26.30
CA SER A 469 7.85 17.23 -27.11
C SER A 469 7.39 18.30 -28.10
N ARG A 470 7.16 19.54 -27.62
CA ARG A 470 6.80 20.70 -28.47
C ARG A 470 7.86 20.99 -29.54
N TYR A 471 9.14 21.02 -29.18
CA TYR A 471 10.21 21.24 -30.15
C TYR A 471 10.24 20.18 -31.26
N ARG A 472 10.02 18.90 -30.93
CA ARG A 472 9.92 17.82 -31.93
C ARG A 472 8.72 18.00 -32.84
N ILE A 473 7.57 18.40 -32.29
CA ILE A 473 6.35 18.66 -33.06
C ILE A 473 6.57 19.81 -34.04
N GLU A 474 7.12 20.93 -33.56
CA GLU A 474 7.43 22.09 -34.41
C GLU A 474 8.45 21.75 -35.51
N ALA A 475 9.49 20.97 -35.17
CA ALA A 475 10.45 20.50 -36.16
C ALA A 475 9.79 19.59 -37.21
N LEU A 476 8.89 18.70 -36.80
CA LEU A 476 8.15 17.81 -37.69
C LEU A 476 7.20 18.58 -38.61
N GLN A 477 6.48 19.58 -38.07
CA GLN A 477 5.59 20.45 -38.85
C GLN A 477 6.36 21.24 -39.91
N LYS A 478 7.56 21.76 -39.56
CA LYS A 478 8.44 22.45 -40.52
C LYS A 478 8.92 21.55 -41.66
N VAL A 479 9.09 20.24 -41.41
CA VAL A 479 9.49 19.27 -42.44
C VAL A 479 8.31 18.84 -43.31
N LEU A 480 7.11 18.73 -42.74
CA LEU A 480 5.95 18.19 -43.46
C LEU A 480 5.25 19.21 -44.39
N THR A 481 5.45 20.52 -44.20
CA THR A 481 4.83 21.62 -44.98
C THR A 481 3.28 21.54 -45.07
N ASP A 482 2.61 22.58 -45.56
CA ASP A 482 1.14 22.82 -45.52
C ASP A 482 0.20 21.72 -46.06
N SER A 483 0.73 20.59 -46.53
CA SER A 483 0.01 19.51 -47.20
C SER A 483 -0.70 18.52 -46.26
N LEU A 484 -0.41 18.50 -44.96
CA LEU A 484 -1.05 17.59 -44.00
C LEU A 484 -1.31 18.30 -42.65
N PRO A 485 -2.57 18.49 -42.23
CA PRO A 485 -2.85 18.92 -40.87
C PRO A 485 -2.47 17.79 -39.91
N VAL A 486 -1.27 17.88 -39.32
CA VAL A 486 -0.81 16.91 -38.31
C VAL A 486 -1.25 17.40 -36.94
N THR A 487 -2.31 16.80 -36.41
CA THR A 487 -2.70 16.94 -35.00
C THR A 487 -1.79 16.07 -34.14
N VAL A 488 -0.62 16.57 -33.75
CA VAL A 488 0.23 15.88 -32.77
C VAL A 488 -0.10 16.40 -31.37
N LEU A 489 -0.65 15.53 -30.52
CA LEU A 489 -0.87 15.84 -29.12
C LEU A 489 0.47 15.79 -28.35
N PRO A 490 0.78 16.77 -27.49
CA PRO A 490 1.97 16.72 -26.65
C PRO A 490 1.91 15.47 -25.76
N ASN A 491 2.86 14.57 -25.93
CA ASN A 491 3.00 13.41 -25.05
C ASN A 491 4.06 13.68 -23.97
N ILE A 492 3.79 13.23 -22.74
CA ILE A 492 4.80 13.22 -21.68
C ILE A 492 5.89 12.19 -22.03
N ARG A 493 7.09 12.39 -21.49
CA ARG A 493 8.16 11.39 -21.60
C ARG A 493 7.68 10.04 -21.04
N GLN A 494 7.82 8.96 -21.80
CA GLN A 494 7.23 7.65 -21.48
C GLN A 494 8.05 6.81 -20.51
N ASP A 495 9.25 7.25 -20.18
CA ASP A 495 10.14 6.55 -19.25
C ASP A 495 9.71 6.73 -17.79
N LEU A 496 8.85 7.70 -17.45
CA LEU A 496 8.42 7.96 -16.08
C LEU A 496 7.40 6.93 -15.57
N ASP A 497 7.58 6.51 -14.31
CA ASP A 497 6.69 5.56 -13.62
C ASP A 497 5.95 6.11 -12.40
N VAL A 498 6.50 7.11 -11.71
CA VAL A 498 5.92 7.59 -10.45
C VAL A 498 6.32 9.03 -10.18
N ILE A 499 5.44 9.77 -9.50
CA ILE A 499 5.74 11.09 -8.95
C ILE A 499 5.66 11.01 -7.42
N PHE A 500 6.73 11.40 -6.72
CA PHE A 500 6.71 11.59 -5.28
C PHE A 500 6.59 13.08 -4.94
N LEU A 501 5.62 13.41 -4.08
CA LEU A 501 5.34 14.75 -3.58
C LEU A 501 5.66 14.82 -2.09
N PHE A 502 6.62 15.66 -1.73
CA PHE A 502 6.95 15.96 -0.33
C PHE A 502 6.58 17.40 -0.02
N THR A 503 5.30 17.62 0.28
CA THR A 503 4.74 18.95 0.50
C THR A 503 3.56 18.94 1.47
N ASP A 504 3.09 20.11 1.87
CA ASP A 504 1.88 20.29 2.68
C ASP A 504 0.59 20.16 1.84
N ARG A 505 -0.55 20.02 2.54
CA ARG A 505 -1.88 19.88 1.92
C ARG A 505 -2.24 21.02 0.96
N GLY A 506 -1.95 22.27 1.31
CA GLY A 506 -2.33 23.44 0.50
C GLY A 506 -1.58 23.44 -0.83
N THR A 507 -0.26 23.24 -0.77
CA THR A 507 0.58 23.13 -1.97
C THR A 507 0.19 21.91 -2.82
N ALA A 508 -0.14 20.77 -2.21
CA ALA A 508 -0.57 19.58 -2.93
C ALA A 508 -1.89 19.80 -3.71
N ARG A 509 -2.89 20.42 -3.07
CA ARG A 509 -4.18 20.79 -3.69
C ARG A 509 -3.99 21.73 -4.88
N LEU A 510 -3.00 22.62 -4.83
CA LEU A 510 -2.68 23.49 -5.96
C LEU A 510 -1.91 22.78 -7.09
N LEU A 511 -0.99 21.88 -6.74
CA LEU A 511 -0.06 21.25 -7.68
C LEU A 511 -0.71 20.13 -8.50
N LYS A 512 -1.54 19.28 -7.87
CA LYS A 512 -2.10 18.09 -8.49
C LYS A 512 -2.99 18.41 -9.71
N PRO A 513 -3.93 19.38 -9.67
CA PRO A 513 -4.72 19.75 -10.86
C PRO A 513 -3.85 20.21 -12.04
N GLN A 514 -2.73 20.88 -11.77
CA GLN A 514 -1.78 21.31 -12.80
C GLN A 514 -1.00 20.12 -13.39
N ILE A 515 -0.65 19.13 -12.58
CA ILE A 515 -0.05 17.88 -13.05
C ILE A 515 -1.04 17.16 -13.99
N ASP A 516 -2.32 17.12 -13.64
CA ASP A 516 -3.37 16.49 -14.45
C ASP A 516 -3.56 17.21 -15.79
N PHE A 517 -3.63 18.55 -15.76
CA PHE A 517 -3.72 19.40 -16.95
C PHE A 517 -2.57 19.12 -17.93
N HIS A 518 -1.37 18.85 -17.42
CA HIS A 518 -0.19 18.50 -18.20
C HIS A 518 -0.05 16.99 -18.48
N HIS A 519 -1.12 16.21 -18.34
CA HIS A 519 -1.19 14.77 -18.58
C HIS A 519 -0.32 13.90 -17.65
N GLY A 520 0.27 14.48 -16.61
CA GLY A 520 1.04 13.76 -15.60
C GLY A 520 0.17 12.97 -14.61
N GLY A 521 -1.13 13.28 -14.54
CA GLY A 521 -2.11 12.57 -13.70
C GLY A 521 -2.29 11.08 -14.02
N LYS A 522 -1.79 10.63 -15.17
CA LYS A 522 -1.75 9.21 -15.55
C LYS A 522 -0.68 8.41 -14.82
N LEU A 523 0.27 9.07 -14.18
CA LEU A 523 1.29 8.43 -13.36
C LEU A 523 0.77 8.28 -11.93
N PRO A 524 1.04 7.16 -11.24
CA PRO A 524 0.84 7.08 -9.80
C PRO A 524 1.56 8.22 -9.08
N ILE A 525 0.82 8.96 -8.25
CA ILE A 525 1.35 10.08 -7.45
C ILE A 525 1.31 9.68 -5.99
N TYR A 526 2.46 9.74 -5.34
CA TYR A 526 2.63 9.41 -3.93
C TYR A 526 2.92 10.65 -3.11
N SER A 527 2.36 10.75 -1.92
CA SER A 527 2.61 11.84 -0.98
C SER A 527 2.73 11.36 0.45
N GLN A 528 3.31 12.20 1.32
CA GLN A 528 3.24 12.01 2.76
C GLN A 528 1.83 12.26 3.30
N ASN A 529 1.51 11.68 4.45
CA ASN A 529 0.25 11.82 5.16
C ASN A 529 -0.10 13.26 5.55
N THR A 530 0.81 14.22 5.38
CA THR A 530 0.54 15.65 5.61
C THR A 530 -0.47 16.27 4.67
N ILE A 531 -0.91 15.54 3.63
CA ILE A 531 -2.02 15.96 2.78
C ILE A 531 -3.40 15.63 3.35
N PHE A 532 -3.47 14.84 4.43
CA PHE A 532 -4.72 14.42 5.06
C PHE A 532 -4.66 14.62 6.59
N GLU A 533 -5.75 15.08 7.19
CA GLU A 533 -5.82 15.36 8.64
C GLU A 533 -6.82 14.47 9.39
N GLY A 534 -7.31 13.39 8.76
CA GLY A 534 -8.28 12.48 9.36
C GLY A 534 -9.74 12.92 9.19
N MET A 535 -9.99 14.08 8.58
CA MET A 535 -11.33 14.51 8.16
C MET A 535 -11.28 14.90 6.68
N SER A 536 -12.16 14.29 5.89
CA SER A 536 -12.30 14.62 4.48
C SER A 536 -12.95 15.99 4.31
N ASP A 537 -12.38 16.80 3.44
CA ASP A 537 -12.94 18.06 2.98
C ASP A 537 -13.32 17.87 1.51
N VAL A 538 -14.47 17.22 1.31
CA VAL A 538 -14.88 16.64 0.02
C VAL A 538 -14.69 17.62 -1.14
N VAL A 539 -14.99 18.91 -0.93
CA VAL A 539 -14.90 19.92 -2.00
C VAL A 539 -13.44 20.18 -2.38
N ASN A 540 -12.56 20.44 -1.42
CA ASN A 540 -11.17 20.81 -1.70
C ASN A 540 -10.27 19.58 -1.92
N ASP A 541 -10.64 18.41 -1.42
CA ASP A 541 -9.90 17.17 -1.60
C ASP A 541 -10.15 16.52 -2.97
N LEU A 542 -11.13 17.00 -3.75
CA LEU A 542 -11.25 16.67 -5.18
C LEU A 542 -10.00 17.05 -5.97
N ASP A 543 -9.30 18.12 -5.57
CA ASP A 543 -8.03 18.51 -6.19
C ASP A 543 -6.92 17.47 -5.96
N LEU A 544 -7.08 16.56 -5.00
CA LEU A 544 -6.13 15.50 -4.67
C LEU A 544 -6.47 14.14 -5.28
N GLU A 545 -7.48 14.07 -6.17
CA GLU A 545 -7.99 12.82 -6.76
C GLU A 545 -6.85 11.91 -7.27
N GLY A 546 -6.86 10.64 -6.87
CA GLY A 546 -5.86 9.64 -7.26
C GLY A 546 -4.49 9.76 -6.58
N VAL A 547 -4.25 10.75 -5.71
CA VAL A 547 -3.01 10.82 -4.93
C VAL A 547 -3.01 9.73 -3.86
N LEU A 548 -1.99 8.89 -3.89
CA LEU A 548 -1.73 7.84 -2.91
C LEU A 548 -0.93 8.37 -1.72
N PHE A 549 -1.31 7.96 -0.53
CA PHE A 549 -0.55 8.19 0.70
C PHE A 549 -0.74 7.01 1.65
N SER A 550 0.06 6.97 2.71
CA SER A 550 -0.10 5.98 3.78
C SER A 550 -0.36 6.68 5.10
N ASP A 551 -1.25 6.17 5.92
CA ASP A 551 -1.47 6.73 7.25
C ASP A 551 -1.89 5.67 8.27
N MET A 552 -2.05 6.11 9.51
CA MET A 552 -2.56 5.27 10.59
C MET A 552 -4.00 4.82 10.29
N PRO A 553 -4.34 3.52 10.49
CA PRO A 553 -5.70 3.02 10.40
C PRO A 553 -6.72 3.88 11.17
N TRP A 554 -6.31 4.43 12.32
CA TRP A 554 -7.08 5.39 13.12
C TRP A 554 -7.62 6.61 12.37
N LEU A 555 -6.93 7.04 11.30
CA LEU A 555 -7.29 8.21 10.51
C LEU A 555 -8.00 7.82 9.20
N VAL A 556 -7.59 6.73 8.55
CA VAL A 556 -8.09 6.38 7.21
C VAL A 556 -9.21 5.33 7.22
N ARG A 557 -9.35 4.53 8.28
CA ARG A 557 -10.49 3.62 8.42
C ARG A 557 -11.63 4.33 9.14
N GLN A 558 -12.78 4.43 8.49
CA GLN A 558 -13.96 5.11 9.04
C GLN A 558 -14.97 4.14 9.68
N THR A 559 -14.74 2.83 9.58
CA THR A 559 -15.67 1.76 9.97
C THR A 559 -14.97 0.67 10.80
N GLY A 560 -15.74 -0.34 11.21
CA GLY A 560 -15.27 -1.40 12.10
C GLY A 560 -14.78 -0.83 13.44
N ARG A 561 -13.73 -1.44 14.02
CA ARG A 561 -13.16 -1.01 15.32
C ARG A 561 -12.51 0.38 15.30
N PHE A 562 -12.28 0.93 14.12
CA PHE A 562 -11.74 2.27 13.92
C PHE A 562 -12.85 3.30 13.65
N GLY A 563 -14.11 2.85 13.56
CA GLY A 563 -15.27 3.72 13.41
C GLY A 563 -15.41 4.63 14.62
N ARG A 564 -15.18 5.93 14.40
CA ARG A 564 -15.25 6.96 15.44
C ARG A 564 -16.61 7.65 15.36
N SER A 565 -17.65 7.03 15.94
CA SER A 565 -18.99 7.63 15.97
C SER A 565 -18.94 9.06 16.51
N THR A 566 -19.83 9.92 16.00
CA THR A 566 -19.97 11.32 16.44
C THR A 566 -20.46 11.44 17.88
N GLU A 567 -21.04 10.37 18.43
CA GLU A 567 -21.59 10.30 19.78
C GLU A 567 -20.58 9.79 20.83
N ALA A 568 -19.41 9.28 20.42
CA ALA A 568 -18.42 8.74 21.33
C ALA A 568 -17.62 9.86 22.05
N SER A 569 -17.60 9.81 23.38
CA SER A 569 -16.73 10.49 24.37
C SER A 569 -15.92 11.71 23.89
N THR A 570 -16.04 12.85 24.60
CA THR A 570 -15.31 14.11 24.34
C THR A 570 -13.79 13.95 24.14
N THR A 571 -13.18 12.93 24.75
CA THR A 571 -11.76 12.58 24.57
C THR A 571 -11.44 12.14 23.14
N LEU A 572 -12.32 11.36 22.51
CA LEU A 572 -12.16 10.85 21.15
C LEU A 572 -12.40 11.89 20.07
N THR A 573 -13.01 13.03 20.39
CA THR A 573 -13.28 14.12 19.43
C THR A 573 -12.29 15.27 19.57
N ARG A 574 -11.64 15.43 20.74
CA ARG A 574 -10.72 16.55 21.05
C ARG A 574 -9.63 16.79 20.00
N TYR A 575 -9.04 15.74 19.44
CA TYR A 575 -7.91 15.83 18.52
C TYR A 575 -8.27 15.64 17.04
N ARG A 576 -9.55 15.37 16.73
CA ARG A 576 -10.00 15.07 15.36
C ARG A 576 -9.74 16.22 14.41
N GLY A 577 -9.40 15.88 13.16
CA GLY A 577 -9.09 16.85 12.12
C GLY A 577 -7.81 17.63 12.35
N SER A 578 -6.87 17.07 13.11
CA SER A 578 -5.58 17.69 13.36
C SER A 578 -4.46 16.68 13.20
N ALA A 579 -3.26 17.17 12.88
CA ALA A 579 -2.08 16.33 12.84
C ALA A 579 -1.75 15.66 14.19
N ILE A 580 -2.28 16.18 15.31
CA ILE A 580 -2.04 15.71 16.68
C ILE A 580 -2.81 14.41 16.98
N ASP A 581 -3.90 14.11 16.26
CA ASP A 581 -4.68 12.88 16.43
C ASP A 581 -3.83 11.61 16.26
N ARG A 582 -2.80 11.69 15.41
CA ARG A 582 -1.81 10.62 15.22
C ARG A 582 -1.03 10.31 16.50
N LEU A 583 -0.78 11.31 17.35
CA LEU A 583 -0.08 11.11 18.63
C LEU A 583 -1.00 10.46 19.67
N PHE A 584 -2.29 10.73 19.62
CA PHE A 584 -3.29 10.01 20.42
C PHE A 584 -3.30 8.52 20.04
N ALA A 585 -3.45 8.20 18.74
CA ALA A 585 -3.38 6.83 18.24
C ALA A 585 -2.05 6.14 18.60
N LEU A 586 -0.95 6.88 18.55
CA LEU A 586 0.34 6.36 18.97
C LEU A 586 0.42 6.09 20.47
N GLY A 587 -0.16 6.95 21.31
CA GLY A 587 -0.21 6.74 22.75
C GLY A 587 -0.94 5.44 23.12
N MET A 588 -2.05 5.17 22.43
CA MET A 588 -2.78 3.90 22.53
C MET A 588 -1.82 2.72 22.24
N ASP A 589 -1.18 2.75 21.08
CA ASP A 589 -0.29 1.68 20.67
C ASP A 589 0.96 1.55 21.53
N ALA A 590 1.51 2.65 22.04
CA ALA A 590 2.66 2.63 22.93
C ALA A 590 2.36 1.92 24.25
N TYR A 591 1.17 2.16 24.83
CA TYR A 591 0.71 1.41 26.00
C TYR A 591 0.65 -0.10 25.70
N ARG A 592 0.08 -0.48 24.54
CA ARG A 592 -0.02 -1.88 24.11
C ARG A 592 1.33 -2.52 23.86
N LEU A 593 2.22 -1.83 23.15
CA LEU A 593 3.60 -2.29 22.95
C LEU A 593 4.30 -2.51 24.29
N GLY A 594 4.19 -1.54 25.20
CA GLY A 594 4.70 -1.65 26.57
C GLY A 594 4.23 -2.91 27.29
N CYS A 595 2.93 -3.19 27.20
CA CYS A 595 2.30 -4.40 27.74
C CYS A 595 2.86 -5.71 27.18
N HIS A 596 3.48 -5.72 25.99
CA HIS A 596 3.93 -6.96 25.34
C HIS A 596 5.45 -7.12 25.30
N ILE A 597 6.23 -6.03 25.33
CA ILE A 597 7.70 -6.07 25.29
C ILE A 597 8.31 -7.14 26.23
N PRO A 598 7.92 -7.26 27.52
CA PRO A 598 8.54 -8.23 28.43
C PRO A 598 8.37 -9.71 28.03
N LYS A 599 7.36 -10.04 27.22
CA LYS A 599 7.02 -11.43 26.81
C LYS A 599 7.42 -11.77 25.37
N ARG A 600 8.16 -10.89 24.66
CA ARG A 600 8.28 -10.99 23.19
C ARG A 600 9.68 -11.10 22.62
N LEU A 601 10.71 -11.09 23.48
CA LEU A 601 12.09 -11.36 23.04
C LEU A 601 12.25 -12.74 22.37
N ASP A 602 11.28 -13.65 22.52
CA ASP A 602 11.24 -15.02 22.00
C ASP A 602 10.20 -15.27 20.88
N ARG A 603 9.44 -14.26 20.44
CA ARG A 603 8.38 -14.41 19.41
C ARG A 603 8.49 -13.37 18.28
N PRO A 604 9.37 -13.60 17.28
CA PRO A 604 9.61 -12.63 16.20
C PRO A 604 8.41 -12.45 15.25
N ASP A 605 7.49 -13.42 15.18
CA ASP A 605 6.32 -13.38 14.31
C ASP A 605 5.11 -12.65 14.93
N TRP A 606 5.27 -12.08 16.13
CA TRP A 606 4.19 -11.35 16.77
C TRP A 606 3.79 -10.10 16.00
N GLN A 607 2.49 -9.97 15.75
CA GLN A 607 1.89 -8.80 15.13
C GLN A 607 0.70 -8.33 15.97
N TYR A 608 0.57 -7.02 16.07
CA TYR A 608 -0.57 -6.37 16.71
C TYR A 608 -1.23 -5.40 15.73
N ALA A 609 -2.51 -5.62 15.44
CA ALA A 609 -3.31 -4.64 14.71
C ALA A 609 -3.60 -3.46 15.65
N GLY A 610 -2.78 -2.40 15.57
CA GLY A 610 -2.86 -1.19 16.38
C GLY A 610 -3.54 -0.01 15.68
N ALA A 611 -3.71 1.08 16.42
CA ALA A 611 -4.33 2.31 15.94
C ALA A 611 -3.44 3.02 14.91
N SER A 612 -2.13 2.90 15.08
CA SER A 612 -1.09 3.49 14.24
C SER A 612 -0.59 2.57 13.10
N GLY A 613 -1.15 1.36 12.99
CA GLY A 613 -0.82 0.37 11.95
C GLY A 613 -0.71 -1.04 12.53
N ALA A 614 -0.42 -2.02 11.67
CA ALA A 614 0.02 -3.31 12.17
C ALA A 614 1.47 -3.18 12.69
N LEU A 615 1.68 -3.53 13.95
CA LEU A 615 2.94 -3.36 14.67
C LEU A 615 3.62 -4.71 14.85
N SER A 616 4.93 -4.74 14.66
CA SER A 616 5.78 -5.87 15.05
C SER A 616 7.08 -5.37 15.69
N ILE A 617 7.71 -6.21 16.51
CA ILE A 617 8.95 -5.89 17.20
C ILE A 617 10.09 -6.59 16.46
N GLY A 618 11.01 -5.81 15.88
CA GLY A 618 12.23 -6.32 15.28
C GLY A 618 13.19 -6.87 16.35
N ILE A 619 14.03 -7.83 15.94
CA ILE A 619 15.10 -8.38 16.79
C ILE A 619 16.11 -7.32 17.26
N ASP A 620 16.18 -6.19 16.57
CA ASP A 620 17.00 -5.03 16.86
C ASP A 620 16.33 -4.02 17.81
N GLY A 621 15.14 -4.37 18.35
CA GLY A 621 14.33 -3.50 19.20
C GLY A 621 13.52 -2.46 18.43
N ARG A 622 13.61 -2.41 17.09
CA ARG A 622 12.84 -1.44 16.30
C ARG A 622 11.41 -1.89 16.14
N ILE A 623 10.46 -1.01 16.42
CA ILE A 623 9.05 -1.23 16.14
C ILE A 623 8.79 -0.97 14.66
N LYS A 624 8.45 -2.03 13.92
CA LYS A 624 8.01 -1.93 12.52
C LYS A 624 6.52 -1.64 12.50
N ARG A 625 6.13 -0.64 11.73
CA ARG A 625 4.74 -0.22 11.56
C ARG A 625 4.35 -0.37 10.09
N HIS A 626 3.28 -1.10 9.84
CA HIS A 626 2.66 -1.23 8.53
C HIS A 626 1.41 -0.35 8.50
N PRO A 627 1.48 0.86 7.92
CA PRO A 627 0.33 1.74 7.79
C PRO A 627 -0.64 1.20 6.73
N ASP A 628 -1.86 1.75 6.73
CA ASP A 628 -2.79 1.53 5.65
C ASP A 628 -2.48 2.46 4.48
N TRP A 629 -2.75 1.98 3.27
CA TRP A 629 -2.67 2.79 2.06
C TRP A 629 -4.04 3.39 1.76
N ALA A 630 -4.05 4.67 1.40
CA ALA A 630 -5.24 5.38 0.99
C ALA A 630 -4.99 6.14 -0.32
N THR A 631 -6.08 6.40 -1.03
CA THR A 631 -6.13 7.27 -2.20
C THR A 631 -7.33 8.18 -2.09
N PHE A 632 -7.25 9.38 -2.64
CA PHE A 632 -8.44 10.21 -2.79
C PHE A 632 -9.28 9.69 -3.96
N ARG A 633 -10.58 9.47 -3.70
CA ARG A 633 -11.62 9.12 -4.69
C ARG A 633 -12.87 9.93 -4.42
N GLY A 634 -13.32 10.71 -5.39
CA GLY A 634 -14.46 11.62 -5.21
C GLY A 634 -14.28 12.60 -4.05
N GLY A 635 -13.04 13.02 -3.76
CA GLY A 635 -12.71 13.89 -2.62
C GLY A 635 -12.73 13.20 -1.25
N LEU A 636 -12.89 11.88 -1.19
CA LEU A 636 -12.82 11.08 0.04
C LEU A 636 -11.50 10.29 0.08
N ALA A 637 -10.87 10.23 1.25
CA ALA A 637 -9.76 9.30 1.47
C ALA A 637 -10.30 7.87 1.65
N GLU A 638 -10.05 7.01 0.67
CA GLU A 638 -10.47 5.61 0.67
C GLU A 638 -9.28 4.67 0.72
N LEU A 639 -9.42 3.52 1.37
CA LEU A 639 -8.37 2.49 1.43
C LEU A 639 -8.01 2.00 0.02
N PHE A 640 -6.73 2.14 -0.33
CA PHE A 640 -6.18 1.69 -1.60
C PHE A 640 -5.68 0.25 -1.49
N GLU A 641 -6.20 -0.61 -2.37
CA GLU A 641 -5.71 -1.96 -2.63
C GLU A 641 -5.57 -2.12 -4.16
N PRO A 642 -4.42 -2.57 -4.68
CA PRO A 642 -4.31 -2.88 -6.10
C PRO A 642 -5.21 -4.08 -6.44
N VAL A 643 -5.87 -4.03 -7.60
CA VAL A 643 -6.74 -5.12 -8.08
C VAL A 643 -5.98 -6.45 -8.15
N ILE A 644 -4.71 -6.40 -8.56
CA ILE A 644 -3.78 -7.53 -8.55
C ILE A 644 -2.56 -7.14 -7.72
N SER A 645 -2.26 -7.92 -6.68
CA SER A 645 -1.02 -7.79 -5.90
C SER A 645 0.15 -8.53 -6.55
N ARG A 646 1.39 -8.13 -6.25
CA ARG A 646 2.61 -8.62 -6.93
C ARG A 646 2.94 -10.08 -6.65
#